data_AF-A0A3M6TKF9-F1
#
_entry.id   AF-A0A3M6TKF9-F1
#
_cell.length_a   1.000
_cell.length_b   1.000
_cell.length_c   1.000
_cell.angle_alpha   90.00
_cell.angle_beta   90.00
_cell.angle_gamma   90.00
#
_symmetry.space_group_name_H-M   'P 1'
#
loop_
_entity.id
_entity.type
_entity.pdbx_description
1 polymer ?
#
loop_
_entity_poly.entity_id
_entity_poly.type
_entity_poly.pdbx_seq_one_letter_code
_entity_poly.pdbx_strand_id
1 'polypeptide(L)'
;MKSRDFLFIILAQVILPFSSSTEGPDLVLDEKWLKISGDEIKDLTSDPRYPDNATESGYRSLFKDNHLNDVYYNHGARYRSYFQAQETGNYTFYTFCDDRCRLYLSSDVNPRYKKTIINQTKLVSYVNESNCCSDLEDVQISPPQYLEESRLHYIELLFTQGKGNSRMYVAMRTPSGQMALPIESEHLVKQVPLYDIPGDGCKTEGDPRYPDYVHCKALSDTQKVDRAISLLRDLRSRVNDRSPTADFFRSVMKTAGKRTSDLLEDLDNIRVNQNTSESNLGFTIAREVERLGESIASRVSKDTPVIAVNYSSLDMKAGYGNLDASFKSSTPSSNSESENSITISLGNSTRGQDGTRFFAAFYRSLEKVLQMNISHVYSNESSQQVPHFLNSKIISGLIIPDSNKSFNGQVIIRLEHTQFKSSEHMSMECAFWRFPKGNSSNSSGYWSIDGCNKDEGLSDAEATVCRCNHLTHFGILMRVSDDTQVTQPGQPHVQALQLITYIGCGLSLLGEILTVVAIICLKLTKSETSIIHLNLVVALAVSQITFLTGIEATQNKAACKIVAVLLHYFNIVSFCWMLVEGVWLYLMIVRVFETGHSRIKKYCACAWGFPFVFVVITLSASFDGYGTETSCWLSVQKGTIWSFVVPVILIALANSIILGMVVKEILRLNHPTTENSTKYQSARSGVQSAIVLLPLLGITWLFGVLTFNSDTLAFQYLFAIFNSIQGFFIFLFHCLLNSEVRRAFHRKKKVWSESHDAFQTHSLTPQNYNDISKETLSTGNDVR
;
A
#
# COMPACT_ATOMS: atom_id res chain seq x y z
N MET A 1 -11.71 57.86 -18.71
CA MET A 1 -12.78 57.67 -17.70
C MET A 1 -12.91 56.18 -17.44
N LYS A 2 -12.70 55.62 -16.26
CA LYS A 2 -12.17 56.16 -14.99
C LYS A 2 -11.42 55.01 -14.30
N SER A 3 -10.10 55.10 -14.33
CA SER A 3 -9.12 54.31 -13.57
C SER A 3 -9.05 54.81 -12.12
N ARG A 4 -10.20 54.96 -11.43
CA ARG A 4 -10.30 55.58 -10.09
C ARG A 4 -10.95 54.72 -9.02
N ASP A 5 -11.51 53.55 -9.36
CA ASP A 5 -12.26 52.73 -8.39
C ASP A 5 -11.44 51.54 -7.83
N PHE A 6 -10.28 51.21 -8.43
CA PHE A 6 -9.40 50.16 -7.92
C PHE A 6 -8.41 50.66 -6.85
N LEU A 7 -8.15 51.98 -6.81
CA LEU A 7 -7.23 52.57 -5.83
C LEU A 7 -7.87 52.87 -4.47
N PHE A 8 -9.21 52.83 -4.38
CA PHE A 8 -9.94 53.11 -3.13
C PHE A 8 -10.11 51.88 -2.21
N ILE A 9 -9.90 50.66 -2.72
CA ILE A 9 -9.98 49.44 -1.91
C ILE A 9 -8.64 49.09 -1.24
N ILE A 10 -7.51 49.58 -1.78
CA ILE A 10 -6.16 49.28 -1.25
C ILE A 10 -5.64 50.35 -0.27
N LEU A 11 -6.22 51.56 -0.25
CA LEU A 11 -5.76 52.67 0.61
C LEU A 11 -6.50 52.85 1.93
N ALA A 12 -7.54 52.06 2.21
CA ALA A 12 -8.29 52.15 3.48
C ALA A 12 -7.66 51.36 4.65
N GLN A 13 -6.52 50.68 4.45
CA GLN A 13 -5.86 49.88 5.49
C GLN A 13 -4.61 50.50 6.13
N VAL A 14 -4.23 51.75 5.82
CA VAL A 14 -2.91 52.28 6.24
C VAL A 14 -2.93 53.44 7.22
N ILE A 15 -4.03 54.16 7.47
CA ILE A 15 -4.00 55.27 8.44
C ILE A 15 -5.31 55.41 9.21
N LEU A 16 -5.45 54.66 10.32
CA LEU A 16 -6.15 55.12 11.51
C LEU A 16 -5.37 54.64 12.74
N PRO A 17 -5.05 55.54 13.70
CA PRO A 17 -4.37 55.14 14.92
C PRO A 17 -5.30 54.27 15.75
N PHE A 18 -4.78 53.16 16.26
CA PHE A 18 -5.43 52.32 17.26
C PHE A 18 -5.94 53.18 18.42
N SER A 19 -7.25 53.38 18.49
CA SER A 19 -7.91 53.60 19.77
C SER A 19 -8.01 52.24 20.45
N SER A 20 -7.33 52.10 21.58
CA SER A 20 -7.48 50.96 22.48
C SER A 20 -8.93 50.89 22.96
N SER A 21 -9.78 50.08 22.33
CA SER A 21 -11.01 49.61 22.94
C SER A 21 -10.73 48.26 23.61
N THR A 22 -11.05 48.18 24.88
CA THR A 22 -10.99 46.98 25.74
C THR A 22 -12.14 46.00 25.44
N GLU A 23 -12.59 45.92 24.19
CA GLU A 23 -13.66 45.01 23.76
C GLU A 23 -13.04 43.85 22.97
N GLY A 24 -13.31 42.62 23.39
CA GLY A 24 -12.84 41.40 22.72
C GLY A 24 -13.35 41.27 21.28
N PRO A 25 -12.92 40.24 20.53
CA PRO A 25 -13.25 40.07 19.11
C PRO A 25 -14.77 39.95 18.87
N ASP A 26 -15.28 40.57 17.79
CA ASP A 26 -16.69 40.50 17.36
C ASP A 26 -17.09 39.12 16.81
N LEU A 27 -17.64 38.24 17.65
CA LEU A 27 -17.86 36.81 17.33
C LEU A 27 -19.33 36.35 17.40
N VAL A 28 -20.16 37.04 18.17
CA VAL A 28 -21.58 36.71 18.38
C VAL A 28 -22.43 37.80 17.76
N LEU A 29 -23.31 37.45 16.83
CA LEU A 29 -24.31 38.37 16.30
C LEU A 29 -25.45 38.50 17.31
N ASP A 30 -25.66 39.71 17.83
CA ASP A 30 -26.78 40.12 18.66
C ASP A 30 -27.82 40.83 17.79
N GLU A 31 -29.06 40.39 17.86
CA GLU A 31 -30.21 41.05 17.25
C GLU A 31 -31.31 41.25 18.30
N LYS A 32 -31.79 42.49 18.47
CA LYS A 32 -32.86 42.84 19.41
C LYS A 32 -34.10 43.36 18.68
N TRP A 33 -35.26 42.85 19.06
CA TRP A 33 -36.58 43.35 18.69
C TRP A 33 -37.16 44.07 19.89
N LEU A 34 -37.20 45.41 19.82
CA LEU A 34 -37.74 46.21 20.90
C LEU A 34 -39.27 46.19 20.88
N LYS A 35 -39.86 46.46 22.06
CA LYS A 35 -41.31 46.57 22.27
C LYS A 35 -42.07 45.26 22.02
N ILE A 36 -41.49 44.12 22.39
CA ILE A 36 -42.18 42.83 22.39
C ILE A 36 -43.21 42.81 23.53
N SER A 37 -44.44 42.41 23.21
CA SER A 37 -45.53 42.36 24.19
C SER A 37 -45.56 40.99 24.86
N GLY A 38 -44.99 40.90 26.06
CA GLY A 38 -44.90 39.67 26.85
C GLY A 38 -43.47 39.30 27.19
N ASP A 39 -43.30 38.19 27.91
CA ASP A 39 -42.03 37.68 28.43
C ASP A 39 -41.81 36.19 28.04
N GLU A 40 -42.65 35.64 27.15
CA GLU A 40 -42.47 34.29 26.60
C GLU A 40 -41.71 34.31 25.28
N ILE A 41 -40.90 33.27 25.02
CA ILE A 41 -40.22 33.08 23.73
C ILE A 41 -41.21 33.10 22.55
N LYS A 42 -42.46 32.65 22.76
CA LYS A 42 -43.51 32.71 21.74
C LYS A 42 -43.85 34.15 21.33
N ASP A 43 -43.75 35.11 22.25
CA ASP A 43 -44.08 36.51 22.02
C ASP A 43 -43.07 37.15 21.07
N LEU A 44 -41.78 36.76 21.16
CA LEU A 44 -40.78 37.09 20.15
C LEU A 44 -41.03 36.35 18.83
N THR A 45 -41.21 35.03 18.86
CA THR A 45 -41.29 34.23 17.61
C THR A 45 -42.59 34.43 16.82
N SER A 46 -43.61 35.02 17.42
CA SER A 46 -44.88 35.37 16.78
C SER A 46 -44.95 36.82 16.31
N ASP A 47 -43.97 37.66 16.66
CA ASP A 47 -43.89 39.03 16.17
C ASP A 47 -43.68 39.03 14.65
N PRO A 48 -44.48 39.78 13.86
CA PRO A 48 -44.38 39.81 12.40
C PRO A 48 -43.02 40.26 11.86
N ARG A 49 -42.21 40.94 12.69
CA ARG A 49 -40.84 41.31 12.32
C ARG A 49 -39.93 40.08 12.34
N TYR A 50 -40.05 39.22 13.36
CA TYR A 50 -39.21 38.05 13.53
C TYR A 50 -39.45 36.98 12.43
N PRO A 51 -38.40 36.30 11.89
CA PRO A 51 -36.99 36.33 12.29
C PRO A 51 -36.16 37.47 11.66
N ASP A 52 -36.79 38.33 10.87
CA ASP A 52 -36.15 39.37 10.08
C ASP A 52 -36.26 40.74 10.77
N ASN A 53 -35.74 41.80 10.14
CA ASN A 53 -35.96 43.20 10.54
C ASN A 53 -35.83 43.50 12.05
N ALA A 54 -34.73 43.04 12.67
CA ALA A 54 -34.40 43.39 14.05
C ALA A 54 -34.32 44.92 14.22
N THR A 55 -34.75 45.42 15.38
CA THR A 55 -34.72 46.86 15.68
C THR A 55 -33.29 47.34 15.88
N GLU A 56 -32.48 46.51 16.53
CA GLU A 56 -31.06 46.73 16.74
C GLU A 56 -30.30 45.46 16.35
N SER A 57 -29.10 45.61 15.78
CA SER A 57 -28.20 44.50 15.51
C SER A 57 -26.76 44.93 15.67
N GLY A 58 -25.95 44.11 16.31
CA GLY A 58 -24.53 44.37 16.54
C GLY A 58 -23.75 43.08 16.75
N TYR A 59 -22.42 43.20 16.89
CA TYR A 59 -21.59 42.07 17.29
C TYR A 59 -21.13 42.23 18.74
N ARG A 60 -20.94 41.10 19.41
CA ARG A 60 -20.38 41.00 20.75
C ARG A 60 -19.30 39.93 20.78
N SER A 61 -18.48 39.98 21.83
CA SER A 61 -17.41 39.00 22.02
C SER A 61 -17.85 37.68 22.63
N LEU A 62 -18.95 37.68 23.39
CA LEU A 62 -19.41 36.52 24.18
C LEU A 62 -20.94 36.42 24.11
N PHE A 63 -21.47 35.23 24.40
CA PHE A 63 -22.89 35.03 24.71
C PHE A 63 -23.20 35.56 26.11
N LYS A 64 -23.17 36.89 26.27
CA LYS A 64 -23.38 37.58 27.54
C LYS A 64 -24.04 38.93 27.30
N ASP A 65 -25.11 39.20 28.02
CA ASP A 65 -25.75 40.51 28.15
C ASP A 65 -25.86 40.86 29.63
N ASN A 66 -25.58 42.11 29.99
CA ASN A 66 -25.65 42.56 31.38
C ASN A 66 -25.95 44.06 31.43
N HIS A 67 -27.22 44.41 31.22
CA HIS A 67 -27.72 45.77 31.35
C HIS A 67 -28.49 45.92 32.67
N LEU A 68 -28.04 46.86 33.49
CA LEU A 68 -28.62 47.19 34.80
C LEU A 68 -29.53 48.42 34.67
N ASN A 69 -30.69 48.38 35.34
CA ASN A 69 -31.67 49.47 35.34
C ASN A 69 -32.17 49.84 33.92
N ASP A 70 -32.53 48.84 33.12
CA ASP A 70 -33.17 49.08 31.82
C ASP A 70 -34.64 49.50 32.06
N VAL A 71 -34.85 50.80 32.33
CA VAL A 71 -36.10 51.30 32.93
C VAL A 71 -37.30 51.10 31.99
N TYR A 72 -37.09 50.94 30.69
CA TYR A 72 -38.14 50.67 29.73
C TYR A 72 -37.50 49.99 28.53
N TYR A 73 -37.76 48.72 28.27
CA TYR A 73 -38.27 48.18 27.01
C TYR A 73 -38.25 46.64 27.06
N ASN A 74 -39.44 46.04 27.20
CA ASN A 74 -39.59 44.62 26.88
C ASN A 74 -39.03 44.37 25.48
N HIS A 75 -38.14 43.40 25.36
CA HIS A 75 -37.52 43.08 24.09
C HIS A 75 -37.30 41.59 23.96
N GLY A 76 -37.29 41.11 22.72
CA GLY A 76 -36.75 39.81 22.40
C GLY A 76 -35.37 39.97 21.79
N ALA A 77 -34.46 39.05 22.06
CA ALA A 77 -33.12 39.03 21.51
C ALA A 77 -32.80 37.66 20.92
N ARG A 78 -31.97 37.67 19.88
CA ARG A 78 -31.37 36.48 19.28
C ARG A 78 -29.86 36.65 19.21
N TYR A 79 -29.15 35.70 19.79
CA TYR A 79 -27.69 35.61 19.77
C TYR A 79 -27.26 34.43 18.90
N ARG A 80 -26.32 34.63 17.97
CA ARG A 80 -25.88 33.59 17.02
C ARG A 80 -24.36 33.56 16.86
N SER A 81 -23.79 32.36 16.75
CA SER A 81 -22.38 32.14 16.43
C SER A 81 -22.15 30.70 15.95
N TYR A 82 -20.91 30.36 15.62
CA TYR A 82 -20.48 28.97 15.44
C TYR A 82 -19.62 28.55 16.62
N PHE A 83 -20.02 27.46 17.29
CA PHE A 83 -19.28 26.84 18.38
C PHE A 83 -18.24 25.86 17.84
N GLN A 84 -16.99 25.99 18.27
CA GLN A 84 -15.91 25.04 18.00
C GLN A 84 -15.59 24.22 19.27
N ALA A 85 -15.78 22.90 19.20
CA ALA A 85 -15.39 22.00 20.27
C ALA A 85 -13.85 21.87 20.33
N GLN A 86 -13.25 21.95 21.52
CA GLN A 86 -11.79 21.86 21.72
C GLN A 86 -11.33 20.48 22.23
N GLU A 87 -12.28 19.58 22.43
CA GLU A 87 -12.13 18.19 22.87
C GLU A 87 -13.29 17.36 22.30
N THR A 88 -13.05 16.07 22.06
CA THR A 88 -14.11 15.14 21.65
C THR A 88 -14.79 14.58 22.89
N GLY A 89 -16.12 14.62 22.94
CA GLY A 89 -16.89 14.02 24.02
C GLY A 89 -18.17 14.79 24.34
N ASN A 90 -18.70 14.51 25.54
CA ASN A 90 -19.97 15.06 25.99
C ASN A 90 -19.81 16.43 26.66
N TYR A 91 -20.25 17.48 25.99
CA TYR A 91 -20.39 18.82 26.54
C TYR A 91 -21.72 18.97 27.28
N THR A 92 -21.73 19.74 28.35
CA THR A 92 -22.96 20.18 29.02
C THR A 92 -23.05 21.70 28.90
N PHE A 93 -24.12 22.24 28.34
CA PHE A 93 -24.35 23.68 28.26
C PHE A 93 -25.25 24.13 29.40
N TYR A 94 -25.11 25.41 29.77
CA TYR A 94 -25.92 26.03 30.81
C TYR A 94 -26.42 27.41 30.36
N THR A 95 -27.64 27.77 30.74
CA THR A 95 -28.19 29.12 30.53
C THR A 95 -28.47 29.82 31.86
N PHE A 96 -28.16 31.12 31.88
CA PHE A 96 -28.41 32.00 33.01
C PHE A 96 -29.13 33.24 32.54
N CYS A 97 -30.38 33.06 32.18
CA CYS A 97 -31.25 34.14 31.73
C CYS A 97 -32.12 34.57 32.91
N ASP A 98 -32.21 35.86 33.19
CA ASP A 98 -33.11 36.36 34.23
C ASP A 98 -34.57 36.04 33.92
N ASP A 99 -35.04 36.25 32.69
CA ASP A 99 -36.39 35.89 32.27
C ASP A 99 -36.43 34.51 31.58
N ARG A 100 -36.87 34.44 30.32
CA ARG A 100 -37.00 33.19 29.56
C ARG A 100 -36.02 33.15 28.41
N CYS A 101 -35.42 31.99 28.20
CA CYS A 101 -34.54 31.76 27.07
C CYS A 101 -34.56 30.33 26.57
N ARG A 102 -34.09 30.17 25.34
CA ARG A 102 -34.01 28.88 24.68
C ARG A 102 -32.72 28.77 23.89
N LEU A 103 -31.94 27.74 24.17
CA LEU A 103 -30.68 27.47 23.51
C LEU A 103 -30.86 26.38 22.46
N TYR A 104 -30.31 26.64 21.28
CA TYR A 104 -30.28 25.75 20.14
C TYR A 104 -28.83 25.42 19.78
N LEU A 105 -28.60 24.17 19.41
CA LEU A 105 -27.34 23.68 18.88
C LEU A 105 -27.62 22.80 17.66
N SER A 106 -26.87 23.02 16.58
CA SER A 106 -26.92 22.18 15.39
C SER A 106 -25.87 21.08 15.44
N SER A 107 -26.15 19.97 14.74
CA SER A 107 -25.19 18.89 14.55
C SER A 107 -24.00 19.29 13.68
N ASP A 108 -24.12 20.36 12.89
CA ASP A 108 -23.09 20.87 11.99
C ASP A 108 -23.17 22.40 11.86
N VAL A 109 -22.53 22.95 10.82
CA VAL A 109 -22.56 24.38 10.50
C VAL A 109 -23.91 24.89 9.97
N ASN A 110 -24.88 24.02 9.65
CA ASN A 110 -26.15 24.43 9.05
C ASN A 110 -27.20 24.76 10.11
N PRO A 111 -27.77 25.98 10.15
CA PRO A 111 -28.82 26.32 11.10
C PRO A 111 -30.09 25.47 10.98
N ARG A 112 -30.41 24.92 9.80
CA ARG A 112 -31.59 24.08 9.57
C ARG A 112 -31.64 22.82 10.43
N TYR A 113 -30.49 22.28 10.85
CA TYR A 113 -30.43 21.08 11.70
C TYR A 113 -30.38 21.40 13.19
N LYS A 114 -30.55 22.66 13.60
CA LYS A 114 -30.54 23.06 15.01
C LYS A 114 -31.66 22.39 15.80
N LYS A 115 -31.31 21.90 16.99
CA LYS A 115 -32.23 21.32 17.96
C LYS A 115 -32.19 22.14 19.23
N THR A 116 -33.33 22.24 19.91
CA THR A 116 -33.37 22.84 21.24
C THR A 116 -32.65 21.94 22.23
N ILE A 117 -31.62 22.47 22.89
CA ILE A 117 -30.85 21.76 23.92
C ILE A 117 -31.18 22.25 25.33
N ILE A 118 -31.67 23.48 25.48
CA ILE A 118 -32.16 24.05 26.75
C ILE A 118 -33.42 24.87 26.47
N ASN A 119 -34.43 24.75 27.34
CA ASN A 119 -35.66 25.53 27.27
C ASN A 119 -36.02 26.05 28.67
N GLN A 120 -35.45 27.19 29.02
CA GLN A 120 -35.65 27.83 30.31
C GLN A 120 -36.96 28.63 30.30
N THR A 121 -38.00 28.06 30.92
CA THR A 121 -39.37 28.61 30.92
C THR A 121 -39.70 29.45 32.16
N LYS A 122 -38.78 29.53 33.11
CA LYS A 122 -38.96 30.19 34.40
C LYS A 122 -37.81 31.16 34.67
N LEU A 123 -38.12 32.18 35.46
CA LEU A 123 -37.14 33.12 36.01
C LEU A 123 -36.25 32.40 37.02
N VAL A 124 -34.94 32.55 36.87
CA VAL A 124 -33.94 31.99 37.78
C VAL A 124 -33.12 33.11 38.41
N SER A 125 -32.65 32.89 39.63
CA SER A 125 -31.82 33.89 40.31
C SER A 125 -30.52 34.09 39.53
N TYR A 126 -30.08 35.35 39.40
CA TYR A 126 -28.82 35.64 38.75
C TYR A 126 -27.65 35.01 39.52
N VAL A 127 -26.95 34.11 38.85
CA VAL A 127 -25.72 33.48 39.33
C VAL A 127 -24.55 34.25 38.72
N ASN A 128 -23.54 34.56 39.52
CA ASN A 128 -22.34 35.24 39.05
C ASN A 128 -21.19 34.22 38.87
N GLU A 129 -20.09 34.67 38.29
CA GLU A 129 -18.92 33.81 38.01
C GLU A 129 -18.27 33.25 39.29
N SER A 130 -18.50 33.86 40.46
CA SER A 130 -17.88 33.46 41.75
C SER A 130 -18.75 32.59 42.66
N ASN A 131 -20.05 32.46 42.38
CA ASN A 131 -21.00 31.66 43.18
C ASN A 131 -21.70 30.57 42.36
N CYS A 132 -21.15 30.23 41.18
CA CYS A 132 -21.85 29.34 40.26
C CYS A 132 -21.87 27.85 40.66
N CYS A 133 -23.04 27.30 40.34
CA CYS A 133 -23.26 25.96 39.80
C CYS A 133 -23.56 24.86 40.82
N SER A 134 -23.78 25.21 42.09
CA SER A 134 -24.19 24.25 43.13
C SER A 134 -25.70 23.94 43.12
N ASP A 135 -26.53 24.94 42.78
CA ASP A 135 -28.00 24.86 42.85
C ASP A 135 -28.65 25.25 41.50
N LEU A 136 -28.32 24.53 40.41
CA LEU A 136 -28.92 24.77 39.09
C LEU A 136 -30.19 23.94 38.90
N GLU A 137 -31.21 24.55 38.29
CA GLU A 137 -32.43 23.82 37.91
C GLU A 137 -32.25 23.05 36.60
N ASP A 138 -32.94 21.91 36.44
CA ASP A 138 -32.91 21.09 35.22
C ASP A 138 -33.23 21.89 33.94
N VAL A 139 -34.04 22.96 34.06
CA VAL A 139 -34.41 23.83 32.92
C VAL A 139 -33.27 24.71 32.42
N GLN A 140 -32.16 24.81 33.16
CA GLN A 140 -30.96 25.57 32.81
C GLN A 140 -29.85 24.70 32.21
N ILE A 141 -29.99 23.37 32.25
CA ILE A 141 -28.91 22.42 31.94
C ILE A 141 -29.28 21.64 30.68
N SER A 142 -28.37 21.57 29.72
CA SER A 142 -28.60 20.71 28.56
C SER A 142 -28.39 19.23 28.91
N PRO A 143 -29.08 18.29 28.25
CA PRO A 143 -28.58 16.92 28.15
C PRO A 143 -27.15 16.91 27.61
N PRO A 144 -26.32 15.89 27.90
CA PRO A 144 -24.99 15.75 27.32
C PRO A 144 -25.03 15.82 25.78
N GLN A 145 -24.23 16.72 25.20
CA GLN A 145 -24.10 16.91 23.76
C GLN A 145 -22.75 16.34 23.31
N TYR A 146 -22.76 15.23 22.56
CA TYR A 146 -21.53 14.65 22.01
C TYR A 146 -21.05 15.49 20.83
N LEU A 147 -19.86 16.08 20.94
CA LEU A 147 -19.24 16.90 19.90
C LEU A 147 -17.83 16.38 19.61
N GLU A 148 -17.38 16.56 18.36
CA GLU A 148 -16.06 16.16 17.90
C GLU A 148 -15.08 17.35 17.94
N GLU A 149 -13.85 17.12 18.41
CA GLU A 149 -12.81 18.14 18.48
C GLU A 149 -12.57 18.82 17.12
N SER A 150 -12.39 20.14 17.17
CA SER A 150 -12.16 21.03 16.03
C SER A 150 -13.30 21.11 15.00
N ARG A 151 -14.46 20.48 15.22
CA ARG A 151 -15.67 20.66 14.38
C ARG A 151 -16.45 21.91 14.78
N LEU A 152 -17.08 22.55 13.79
CA LEU A 152 -17.96 23.72 13.98
C LEU A 152 -19.43 23.31 14.01
N HIS A 153 -20.16 23.92 14.94
CA HIS A 153 -21.58 23.70 15.18
C HIS A 153 -22.30 25.04 15.27
N TYR A 154 -23.42 25.22 14.56
CA TYR A 154 -24.23 26.42 14.71
C TYR A 154 -24.86 26.47 16.11
N ILE A 155 -24.71 27.58 16.83
CA ILE A 155 -25.29 27.81 18.16
C ILE A 155 -26.12 29.10 18.15
N GLU A 156 -27.33 29.03 18.72
CA GLU A 156 -28.26 30.14 18.78
C GLU A 156 -28.99 30.19 20.13
N LEU A 157 -29.08 31.36 20.72
CA LEU A 157 -29.93 31.60 21.89
C LEU A 157 -31.04 32.60 21.54
N LEU A 158 -32.28 32.25 21.87
CA LEU A 158 -33.40 33.19 21.96
C LEU A 158 -33.59 33.60 23.42
N PHE A 159 -33.78 34.89 23.64
CA PHE A 159 -33.98 35.47 24.96
C PHE A 159 -35.15 36.47 24.89
N THR A 160 -35.99 36.48 25.90
CA THR A 160 -37.06 37.48 26.03
C THR A 160 -36.96 38.15 27.38
N GLN A 161 -36.83 39.47 27.34
CA GLN A 161 -36.76 40.35 28.48
C GLN A 161 -38.13 41.00 28.72
N GLY A 162 -38.63 40.83 29.93
CA GLY A 162 -39.76 41.52 30.52
C GLY A 162 -39.31 42.73 31.35
N LYS A 163 -39.80 42.84 32.58
CA LYS A 163 -39.53 43.99 33.46
C LYS A 163 -38.30 43.74 34.34
N GLY A 164 -37.32 44.64 34.30
CA GLY A 164 -36.22 44.63 35.27
C GLY A 164 -34.85 44.79 34.62
N ASN A 165 -33.84 44.13 35.19
CA ASN A 165 -32.53 44.03 34.56
C ASN A 165 -32.62 43.10 33.35
N SER A 166 -31.71 43.26 32.38
CA SER A 166 -31.52 42.37 31.23
C SER A 166 -30.18 41.67 31.36
N ARG A 167 -30.21 40.42 31.81
CA ARG A 167 -29.04 39.61 32.12
C ARG A 167 -29.21 38.22 31.53
N MET A 168 -28.32 37.90 30.59
CA MET A 168 -28.19 36.55 30.09
C MET A 168 -26.72 36.18 29.94
N TYR A 169 -26.41 34.91 30.12
CA TYR A 169 -25.21 34.34 29.53
C TYR A 169 -25.34 32.84 29.28
N VAL A 170 -24.53 32.34 28.35
CA VAL A 170 -24.38 30.90 28.08
C VAL A 170 -23.05 30.44 28.62
N ALA A 171 -23.05 29.31 29.31
CA ALA A 171 -21.86 28.67 29.85
C ALA A 171 -21.80 27.22 29.39
N MET A 172 -20.67 26.57 29.65
CA MET A 172 -20.48 25.18 29.30
C MET A 172 -19.54 24.44 30.25
N ARG A 173 -19.65 23.11 30.25
CA ARG A 173 -18.70 22.17 30.82
C ARG A 173 -18.12 21.33 29.69
N THR A 174 -16.80 21.28 29.61
CA THR A 174 -16.07 20.43 28.66
C THR A 174 -16.18 18.94 29.07
N PRO A 175 -15.87 18.00 28.16
CA PRO A 175 -15.74 16.58 28.49
C PRO A 175 -14.72 16.30 29.61
N SER A 176 -13.64 17.09 29.69
CA SER A 176 -12.66 17.05 30.77
C SER A 176 -13.16 17.59 32.12
N GLY A 177 -14.35 18.16 32.17
CA GLY A 177 -14.97 18.69 33.39
C GLY A 177 -14.66 20.16 33.67
N GLN A 178 -13.92 20.85 32.79
CA GLN A 178 -13.63 22.28 32.93
C GLN A 178 -14.90 23.09 32.65
N MET A 179 -15.20 24.05 33.52
CA MET A 179 -16.34 24.96 33.37
C MET A 179 -15.87 26.29 32.73
N ALA A 180 -16.59 26.76 31.73
CA ALA A 180 -16.41 28.07 31.10
C ALA A 180 -17.68 28.93 31.29
N LEU A 181 -17.54 30.05 32.00
CA LEU A 181 -18.63 30.91 32.47
C LEU A 181 -18.29 32.39 32.17
N PRO A 182 -18.75 32.99 31.06
CA PRO A 182 -19.50 32.42 29.94
C PRO A 182 -18.62 31.58 29.00
N ILE A 183 -19.20 31.02 27.93
CA ILE A 183 -18.44 30.42 26.82
C ILE A 183 -17.41 31.43 26.32
N GLU A 184 -16.14 31.04 26.35
CA GLU A 184 -15.02 31.90 25.98
C GLU A 184 -14.92 32.10 24.46
N SER A 185 -14.33 33.24 24.07
CA SER A 185 -14.15 33.61 22.66
C SER A 185 -13.35 32.60 21.82
N GLU A 186 -12.55 31.73 22.46
CA GLU A 186 -11.79 30.67 21.79
C GLU A 186 -12.66 29.51 21.27
N HIS A 187 -13.89 29.40 21.78
CA HIS A 187 -14.89 28.44 21.31
C HIS A 187 -15.82 29.01 20.25
N LEU A 188 -15.67 30.29 19.89
CA LEU A 188 -16.64 31.00 19.06
C LEU A 188 -16.00 31.47 17.75
N VAL A 189 -16.73 31.25 16.65
CA VAL A 189 -16.32 31.61 15.31
C VAL A 189 -17.44 32.41 14.64
N LYS A 190 -17.08 33.56 14.08
CA LYS A 190 -18.04 34.49 13.44
C LYS A 190 -18.64 33.94 12.15
N GLN A 191 -17.81 33.31 11.32
CA GLN A 191 -18.18 32.82 9.98
C GLN A 191 -17.56 31.46 9.72
N VAL A 192 -18.26 30.61 8.98
CA VAL A 192 -17.75 29.29 8.57
C VAL A 192 -16.58 29.49 7.62
N PRO A 193 -15.37 29.05 7.98
CA PRO A 193 -14.23 29.10 7.07
C PRO A 193 -14.45 28.19 5.87
N LEU A 194 -13.80 28.50 4.73
CA LEU A 194 -13.91 27.72 3.49
C LEU A 194 -13.65 26.21 3.69
N TYR A 195 -12.74 25.87 4.60
CA TYR A 195 -12.37 24.49 4.90
C TYR A 195 -13.43 23.72 5.71
N ASP A 196 -14.36 24.40 6.38
CA ASP A 196 -15.47 23.80 7.14
C ASP A 196 -16.81 23.80 6.37
N ILE A 197 -16.83 24.32 5.13
CA ILE A 197 -18.00 24.20 4.26
C ILE A 197 -18.21 22.71 3.89
N PRO A 198 -19.43 22.15 4.00
CA PRO A 198 -19.67 20.70 3.88
C PRO A 198 -19.23 20.03 2.57
N GLY A 199 -19.08 20.79 1.48
CA GLY A 199 -18.60 20.25 0.21
C GLY A 199 -18.25 21.33 -0.80
N ASP A 200 -18.05 20.93 -2.05
CA ASP A 200 -17.73 21.84 -3.15
C ASP A 200 -18.99 22.37 -3.85
N GLY A 201 -18.92 23.63 -4.30
CA GLY A 201 -20.00 24.28 -5.07
C GLY A 201 -21.36 24.35 -4.36
N CYS A 202 -21.38 24.37 -3.01
CA CYS A 202 -22.61 24.47 -2.22
C CYS A 202 -23.40 25.74 -2.59
N LYS A 203 -24.73 25.61 -2.68
CA LYS A 203 -25.65 26.76 -2.74
C LYS A 203 -26.00 27.19 -1.32
N THR A 204 -26.14 28.48 -1.09
CA THR A 204 -26.55 29.04 0.20
C THR A 204 -28.03 29.44 0.18
N GLU A 205 -28.80 28.97 1.15
CA GLU A 205 -30.20 29.34 1.38
C GLU A 205 -30.38 29.98 2.76
N GLY A 206 -31.47 30.71 3.00
CA GLY A 206 -31.76 31.33 4.29
C GLY A 206 -31.05 32.67 4.54
N ASP A 207 -30.77 33.00 5.80
CA ASP A 207 -30.11 34.25 6.21
C ASP A 207 -28.66 34.27 5.70
N PRO A 208 -28.24 35.25 4.87
CA PRO A 208 -26.88 35.32 4.35
C PRO A 208 -25.78 35.40 5.41
N ARG A 209 -26.10 35.84 6.64
CA ARG A 209 -25.13 35.91 7.75
C ARG A 209 -24.84 34.54 8.36
N TYR A 210 -25.83 33.64 8.33
CA TYR A 210 -25.75 32.26 8.80
C TYR A 210 -26.54 31.36 7.83
N PRO A 211 -25.98 31.07 6.64
CA PRO A 211 -26.70 30.38 5.59
C PRO A 211 -26.73 28.87 5.81
N ASP A 212 -27.73 28.21 5.22
CA ASP A 212 -27.74 26.77 5.02
C ASP A 212 -26.97 26.42 3.73
N TYR A 213 -25.99 25.52 3.83
CA TYR A 213 -25.23 24.99 2.70
C TYR A 213 -25.92 23.74 2.14
N VAL A 214 -26.57 23.90 0.99
CA VAL A 214 -27.33 22.84 0.32
C VAL A 214 -26.74 22.49 -1.04
N HIS A 215 -27.11 21.32 -1.57
CA HIS A 215 -26.65 20.84 -2.88
C HIS A 215 -25.13 20.76 -3.06
N CYS A 216 -24.40 20.49 -1.98
CA CYS A 216 -22.95 20.33 -1.99
C CYS A 216 -22.50 19.07 -2.74
N LYS A 217 -21.39 19.16 -3.47
CA LYS A 217 -20.70 18.01 -4.06
C LYS A 217 -19.60 17.50 -3.13
N ALA A 218 -19.28 16.21 -3.22
CA ALA A 218 -18.12 15.66 -2.53
C ALA A 218 -16.82 16.31 -3.04
N LEU A 219 -15.88 16.56 -2.14
CA LEU A 219 -14.59 17.17 -2.45
C LEU A 219 -13.67 16.17 -3.14
N SER A 220 -12.94 16.61 -4.18
CA SER A 220 -11.81 15.85 -4.71
C SER A 220 -10.61 15.88 -3.75
N ASP A 221 -9.68 14.94 -3.89
CA ASP A 221 -8.51 14.84 -3.00
C ASP A 221 -7.63 16.11 -3.07
N THR A 222 -7.44 16.67 -4.27
CA THR A 222 -6.74 17.96 -4.44
C THR A 222 -7.45 19.08 -3.70
N GLN A 223 -8.79 19.16 -3.77
CA GLN A 223 -9.58 20.18 -3.07
C GLN A 223 -9.53 20.00 -1.55
N LYS A 224 -9.51 18.76 -1.05
CA LYS A 224 -9.32 18.48 0.39
C LYS A 224 -7.97 19.01 0.87
N VAL A 225 -6.90 18.80 0.10
CA VAL A 225 -5.57 19.30 0.46
C VAL A 225 -5.48 20.83 0.35
N ASP A 226 -6.03 21.44 -0.70
CA ASP A 226 -6.06 22.91 -0.83
C ASP A 226 -6.79 23.57 0.35
N ARG A 227 -7.89 22.97 0.82
CA ARG A 227 -8.63 23.43 2.01
C ARG A 227 -7.79 23.30 3.28
N ALA A 228 -7.07 22.20 3.47
CA ALA A 228 -6.19 22.02 4.62
C ALA A 228 -5.00 22.99 4.61
N ILE A 229 -4.41 23.25 3.44
CA ILE A 229 -3.39 24.28 3.27
C ILE A 229 -3.96 25.66 3.63
N SER A 230 -5.18 25.96 3.19
CA SER A 230 -5.87 27.21 3.53
C SER A 230 -6.10 27.34 5.04
N LEU A 231 -6.49 26.25 5.73
CA LEU A 231 -6.61 26.21 7.19
C LEU A 231 -5.29 26.54 7.88
N LEU A 232 -4.20 25.86 7.50
CA LEU A 232 -2.88 26.09 8.11
C LEU A 232 -2.41 27.54 7.92
N ARG A 233 -2.69 28.14 6.76
CA ARG A 233 -2.39 29.56 6.48
C ARG A 233 -3.24 30.53 7.30
N ASP A 234 -4.53 30.25 7.46
CA ASP A 234 -5.45 31.03 8.31
C ASP A 234 -5.00 30.97 9.78
N LEU A 235 -4.75 29.77 10.31
CA LEU A 235 -4.21 29.59 11.67
C LEU A 235 -2.90 30.36 11.88
N ARG A 236 -2.00 30.32 10.88
CA ARG A 236 -0.74 31.07 10.91
C ARG A 236 -0.99 32.58 10.98
N SER A 237 -1.96 33.11 10.23
CA SER A 237 -2.35 34.54 10.32
C SER A 237 -2.86 34.87 11.72
N ARG A 238 -3.73 34.05 12.29
CA ARG A 238 -4.26 34.26 13.65
C ARG A 238 -3.18 34.31 14.72
N VAL A 239 -2.16 33.46 14.59
CA VAL A 239 -0.96 33.50 15.46
C VAL A 239 -0.18 34.79 15.30
N ASN A 240 -0.18 35.38 14.10
CA ASN A 240 0.53 36.62 13.84
C ASN A 240 -0.15 37.88 14.41
N ASP A 241 -1.49 37.88 14.45
CA ASP A 241 -2.30 39.08 14.72
C ASP A 241 -2.69 39.28 16.21
N ARG A 242 -2.54 38.25 17.07
CA ARG A 242 -2.91 38.32 18.50
C ARG A 242 -1.69 38.29 19.42
N SER A 243 -1.83 38.84 20.64
CA SER A 243 -0.90 38.57 21.77
C SER A 243 -1.21 37.18 22.35
N PRO A 244 -0.38 36.16 22.10
CA PRO A 244 -0.80 34.78 22.31
C PRO A 244 -0.50 34.28 23.73
N THR A 245 -1.45 33.54 24.31
CA THR A 245 -1.28 32.75 25.54
C THR A 245 -0.83 31.33 25.22
N ALA A 246 -0.34 30.58 26.21
CA ALA A 246 0.02 29.18 26.05
C ALA A 246 -1.19 28.32 25.59
N ASP A 247 -2.38 28.61 26.11
CA ASP A 247 -3.62 27.91 25.77
C ASP A 247 -4.07 28.22 24.34
N PHE A 248 -3.90 29.47 23.89
CA PHE A 248 -4.15 29.83 22.50
C PHE A 248 -3.27 29.04 21.54
N PHE A 249 -1.96 28.93 21.80
CA PHE A 249 -1.06 28.10 20.98
C PHE A 249 -1.45 26.63 21.01
N ARG A 250 -1.86 26.10 22.16
CA ARG A 250 -2.35 24.73 22.29
C ARG A 250 -3.60 24.51 21.43
N SER A 251 -4.57 25.42 21.47
CA SER A 251 -5.79 25.33 20.64
C SER A 251 -5.47 25.39 19.14
N VAL A 252 -4.56 26.26 18.72
CA VAL A 252 -4.08 26.33 17.32
C VAL A 252 -3.40 25.03 16.90
N MET A 253 -2.49 24.50 17.74
CA MET A 253 -1.81 23.23 17.46
C MET A 253 -2.78 22.06 17.45
N LYS A 254 -3.79 22.04 18.34
CA LYS A 254 -4.85 21.02 18.33
C LYS A 254 -5.62 21.03 17.01
N THR A 255 -6.09 22.21 16.61
CA THR A 255 -6.86 22.38 15.36
C THR A 255 -6.04 21.98 14.14
N ALA A 256 -4.79 22.44 14.05
CA ALA A 256 -3.89 22.07 12.96
C ALA A 256 -3.60 20.55 12.96
N GLY A 257 -3.26 20.00 14.12
CA GLY A 257 -2.90 18.60 14.28
C GLY A 257 -4.04 17.66 13.94
N LYS A 258 -5.22 17.89 14.51
CA LYS A 258 -6.41 17.06 14.28
C LYS A 258 -6.82 17.06 12.82
N ARG A 259 -6.95 18.24 12.20
CA ARG A 259 -7.40 18.36 10.80
C ARG A 259 -6.38 17.85 9.79
N THR A 260 -5.09 18.04 10.03
CA THR A 260 -4.05 17.44 9.19
C THR A 260 -4.00 15.92 9.39
N SER A 261 -4.21 15.42 10.61
CA SER A 261 -4.26 13.98 10.88
C SER A 261 -5.41 13.31 10.14
N ASP A 262 -6.63 13.86 10.25
CA ASP A 262 -7.82 13.33 9.56
C ASP A 262 -7.63 13.33 8.03
N LEU A 263 -6.99 14.38 7.48
CA LEU A 263 -6.67 14.43 6.06
C LEU A 263 -5.68 13.34 5.62
N LEU A 264 -4.61 13.13 6.38
CA LEU A 264 -3.60 12.12 6.05
C LEU A 264 -4.19 10.71 6.09
N GLU A 265 -5.15 10.44 6.98
CA GLU A 265 -5.88 9.17 7.04
C GLU A 265 -6.87 8.99 5.90
N ASP A 266 -7.58 10.06 5.54
CA ASP A 266 -8.46 10.07 4.36
C ASP A 266 -7.68 9.75 3.08
N LEU A 267 -6.46 10.29 2.94
CA LEU A 267 -5.59 10.05 1.80
C LEU A 267 -4.99 8.63 1.78
N ASP A 268 -4.72 8.03 2.95
CA ASP A 268 -4.24 6.64 3.05
C ASP A 268 -5.25 5.62 2.49
N ASN A 269 -6.55 5.87 2.70
CA ASN A 269 -7.62 4.97 2.26
C ASN A 269 -7.85 4.96 0.73
N ILE A 270 -7.27 5.91 0.00
CA ILE A 270 -7.45 6.03 -1.44
C ILE A 270 -6.15 5.58 -2.10
N ARG A 271 -6.16 4.41 -2.77
CA ARG A 271 -5.06 3.99 -3.66
C ARG A 271 -4.95 5.02 -4.80
N VAL A 272 -4.11 6.03 -4.60
CA VAL A 272 -3.83 7.08 -5.57
C VAL A 272 -3.39 6.42 -6.87
N ASN A 273 -4.18 6.64 -7.93
CA ASN A 273 -3.92 6.11 -9.26
C ASN A 273 -2.55 6.58 -9.75
N GLN A 274 -1.76 5.65 -10.30
CA GLN A 274 -0.32 5.77 -10.61
C GLN A 274 0.08 6.79 -11.69
N ASN A 275 -0.77 7.73 -12.09
CA ASN A 275 -0.50 8.63 -13.21
C ASN A 275 -0.79 10.08 -12.85
N THR A 276 0.10 10.74 -12.09
CA THR A 276 0.45 12.17 -12.24
C THR A 276 1.42 12.63 -11.15
N SER A 277 2.00 13.81 -11.35
CA SER A 277 2.93 14.61 -10.54
C SER A 277 2.47 14.96 -9.09
N GLU A 278 1.79 14.04 -8.41
CA GLU A 278 1.15 14.22 -7.10
C GLU A 278 2.07 13.86 -5.91
N SER A 279 3.31 13.43 -6.15
CA SER A 279 4.32 13.12 -5.12
C SER A 279 4.65 14.28 -4.16
N ASN A 280 4.29 15.51 -4.53
CA ASN A 280 4.58 16.72 -3.74
C ASN A 280 3.48 17.07 -2.73
N LEU A 281 2.33 16.39 -2.74
CA LEU A 281 1.17 16.82 -1.96
C LEU A 281 1.42 16.68 -0.45
N GLY A 282 1.95 15.53 -0.02
CA GLY A 282 2.33 15.28 1.38
C GLY A 282 3.39 16.28 1.88
N PHE A 283 4.44 16.53 1.09
CA PHE A 283 5.47 17.52 1.46
C PHE A 283 4.97 18.96 1.43
N THR A 284 3.94 19.28 0.65
CA THR A 284 3.29 20.60 0.67
C THR A 284 2.56 20.81 1.99
N ILE A 285 1.86 19.80 2.49
CA ILE A 285 1.22 19.83 3.81
C ILE A 285 2.28 19.98 4.90
N ALA A 286 3.33 19.15 4.88
CA ALA A 286 4.41 19.21 5.86
C ALA A 286 5.09 20.58 5.94
N ARG A 287 5.29 21.23 4.78
CA ARG A 287 5.84 22.59 4.69
C ARG A 287 4.94 23.66 5.34
N GLU A 288 3.63 23.55 5.15
CA GLU A 288 2.70 24.54 5.74
C GLU A 288 2.54 24.31 7.26
N VAL A 289 2.63 23.06 7.73
CA VAL A 289 2.73 22.74 9.17
C VAL A 289 3.99 23.34 9.78
N GLU A 290 5.13 23.21 9.11
CA GLU A 290 6.40 23.80 9.56
C GLU A 290 6.32 25.34 9.63
N ARG A 291 5.74 26.00 8.62
CA ARG A 291 5.52 27.46 8.61
C ARG A 291 4.59 27.96 9.72
N LEU A 292 3.57 27.17 10.06
CA LEU A 292 2.74 27.43 11.23
C LEU A 292 3.58 27.30 12.51
N GLY A 293 4.35 26.22 12.60
CA GLY A 293 5.28 25.96 13.70
C GLY A 293 6.30 27.07 13.91
N GLU A 294 6.86 27.64 12.85
CA GLU A 294 7.75 28.81 12.89
C GLU A 294 7.06 30.04 13.49
N SER A 295 5.80 30.30 13.10
CA SER A 295 5.02 31.43 13.62
C SER A 295 4.66 31.25 15.10
N ILE A 296 4.47 30.01 15.55
CA ILE A 296 4.26 29.65 16.96
C ILE A 296 5.57 29.81 17.73
N ALA A 297 6.64 29.11 17.31
CA ALA A 297 7.94 29.12 17.98
C ALA A 297 8.52 30.53 18.07
N SER A 298 8.28 31.41 17.09
CA SER A 298 8.74 32.82 17.15
C SER A 298 8.06 33.66 18.24
N ARG A 299 7.01 33.14 18.89
CA ARG A 299 6.25 33.85 19.93
C ARG A 299 6.21 33.12 21.27
N VAL A 300 6.77 31.91 21.37
CA VAL A 300 6.92 31.19 22.63
C VAL A 300 7.91 31.92 23.56
N SER A 301 7.56 32.04 24.85
CA SER A 301 8.40 32.65 25.89
C SER A 301 8.98 31.60 26.84
N LYS A 302 9.95 31.99 27.67
CA LYS A 302 10.56 31.13 28.70
C LYS A 302 9.55 30.59 29.72
N ASP A 303 8.51 31.36 30.00
CA ASP A 303 7.44 30.99 30.94
C ASP A 303 6.36 30.10 30.31
N THR A 304 6.40 29.91 28.98
CA THR A 304 5.44 29.05 28.28
C THR A 304 5.85 27.58 28.48
N PRO A 305 5.01 26.72 29.08
CA PRO A 305 5.30 25.29 29.19
C PRO A 305 5.42 24.68 27.79
N VAL A 306 6.16 23.58 27.65
CA VAL A 306 6.25 22.86 26.37
C VAL A 306 4.84 22.41 25.95
N ILE A 307 4.41 22.88 24.77
CA ILE A 307 3.10 22.56 24.20
C ILE A 307 3.30 21.33 23.33
N ALA A 308 2.62 20.24 23.68
CA ALA A 308 2.60 19.02 22.89
C ALA A 308 1.16 18.65 22.55
N VAL A 309 0.94 18.26 21.29
CA VAL A 309 -0.31 17.66 20.81
C VAL A 309 0.04 16.36 20.09
N ASN A 310 -0.78 15.34 20.31
CA ASN A 310 -0.58 14.00 19.75
C ASN A 310 -1.85 13.57 19.03
N TYR A 311 -1.69 13.20 17.76
CA TYR A 311 -2.76 12.66 16.94
C TYR A 311 -2.26 11.44 16.17
N SER A 312 -3.19 10.65 15.66
CA SER A 312 -2.93 9.35 15.02
C SER A 312 -1.98 9.42 13.83
N SER A 313 -1.95 10.52 13.07
CA SER A 313 -1.06 10.71 11.92
C SER A 313 -0.02 11.84 12.08
N LEU A 314 -0.18 12.73 13.06
CA LEU A 314 0.70 13.89 13.27
C LEU A 314 0.84 14.26 14.76
N ASP A 315 2.07 14.22 15.27
CA ASP A 315 2.42 14.76 16.58
C ASP A 315 3.19 16.07 16.43
N MET A 316 2.91 17.06 17.27
CA MET A 316 3.62 18.35 17.25
C MET A 316 4.03 18.80 18.64
N LYS A 317 5.21 19.43 18.74
CA LYS A 317 5.77 19.98 19.97
C LYS A 317 6.35 21.37 19.72
N ALA A 318 6.11 22.32 20.62
CA ALA A 318 6.68 23.65 20.59
C ALA A 318 7.11 24.09 21.99
N GLY A 319 8.21 24.83 22.11
CA GLY A 319 8.71 25.22 23.42
C GLY A 319 9.92 26.16 23.39
N TYR A 320 10.38 26.50 24.59
CA TYR A 320 11.59 27.27 24.84
C TYR A 320 12.65 26.38 25.48
N GLY A 321 13.89 26.45 25.03
CA GLY A 321 15.03 25.66 25.49
C GLY A 321 15.64 24.79 24.39
N ASN A 322 16.37 23.76 24.80
CA ASN A 322 16.92 22.78 23.87
C ASN A 322 15.79 21.88 23.33
N LEU A 323 15.79 21.64 22.02
CA LEU A 323 14.89 20.65 21.43
C LEU A 323 15.40 19.26 21.80
N ASP A 324 14.73 18.62 22.75
CA ASP A 324 14.80 17.18 22.98
C ASP A 324 13.38 16.61 22.88
N ALA A 325 12.98 16.29 21.65
CA ALA A 325 11.64 15.80 21.37
C ALA A 325 11.67 14.30 21.11
N SER A 326 11.19 13.54 22.08
CA SER A 326 10.88 12.12 21.91
C SER A 326 9.41 11.89 21.54
N PHE A 327 9.15 10.97 20.61
CA PHE A 327 7.84 10.58 20.12
C PHE A 327 7.66 9.06 20.26
N LYS A 328 6.62 8.65 21.00
CA LYS A 328 6.34 7.24 21.29
C LYS A 328 5.94 6.47 20.04
N SER A 329 6.55 5.31 19.79
CA SER A 329 6.12 4.38 18.73
C SER A 329 4.83 3.65 19.15
N SER A 330 3.87 3.48 18.24
CA SER A 330 2.52 2.97 18.54
C SER A 330 2.39 1.44 18.52
N THR A 331 3.51 0.69 18.47
CA THR A 331 3.52 -0.78 18.50
C THR A 331 3.79 -1.31 19.91
N PRO A 332 2.79 -1.93 20.59
CA PRO A 332 3.00 -2.58 21.87
C PRO A 332 3.54 -3.99 21.64
N SER A 333 4.84 -4.14 21.44
CA SER A 333 5.47 -5.47 21.47
C SER A 333 6.92 -5.42 21.97
N SER A 334 7.12 -6.10 23.10
CA SER A 334 8.38 -6.53 23.75
C SER A 334 9.35 -5.46 24.29
N ASN A 335 9.34 -5.30 25.62
CA ASN A 335 10.45 -5.07 26.58
C ASN A 335 11.64 -4.14 26.27
N SER A 336 11.58 -3.29 25.25
CA SER A 336 12.40 -2.07 25.17
C SER A 336 11.53 -0.92 24.71
N GLU A 337 11.41 0.12 25.53
CA GLU A 337 10.82 1.42 25.14
C GLU A 337 11.71 2.05 24.06
N SER A 338 11.57 1.62 22.81
CA SER A 338 12.21 2.30 21.69
C SER A 338 11.33 3.48 21.27
N GLU A 339 11.89 4.68 21.34
CA GLU A 339 11.22 5.92 20.95
C GLU A 339 11.90 6.51 19.70
N ASN A 340 11.11 7.11 18.82
CA ASN A 340 11.62 7.93 17.72
C ASN A 340 11.92 9.31 18.30
N SER A 341 13.13 9.83 18.12
CA SER A 341 13.52 11.09 18.77
C SER A 341 14.30 12.00 17.83
N ILE A 342 14.14 13.30 18.06
CA ILE A 342 14.97 14.36 17.47
C ILE A 342 15.53 15.20 18.60
N THR A 343 16.86 15.24 18.68
CA THR A 343 17.60 16.01 19.67
C THR A 343 18.53 16.97 18.95
N ILE A 344 18.45 18.25 19.29
CA ILE A 344 19.33 19.28 18.73
C ILE A 344 20.39 19.63 19.77
N SER A 345 21.63 19.26 19.48
CA SER A 345 22.79 19.61 20.31
C SER A 345 23.49 20.84 19.73
N LEU A 346 23.33 22.00 20.36
CA LEU A 346 24.05 23.21 19.98
C LEU A 346 25.49 23.15 20.53
N GLY A 347 26.50 23.45 19.69
CA GLY A 347 27.91 23.33 20.05
C GLY A 347 28.34 24.18 21.26
N ASN A 348 29.47 23.83 21.88
CA ASN A 348 29.98 24.40 23.13
C ASN A 348 30.12 25.94 23.19
N SER A 349 30.12 26.67 22.05
CA SER A 349 30.07 28.15 22.03
C SER A 349 28.71 28.75 22.45
N THR A 350 27.69 27.91 22.66
CA THR A 350 26.34 28.34 23.09
C THR A 350 25.87 27.67 24.38
N ARG A 351 26.77 26.98 25.10
CA ARG A 351 26.53 26.57 26.51
C ARG A 351 26.47 27.83 27.38
N GLY A 352 25.33 28.52 27.33
CA GLY A 352 25.12 29.77 28.05
C GLY A 352 24.08 30.74 27.47
N GLN A 353 23.44 30.48 26.32
CA GLN A 353 22.31 31.32 25.89
C GLN A 353 20.97 30.64 26.12
N ASP A 354 20.37 30.98 27.26
CA ASP A 354 18.92 31.15 27.42
C ASP A 354 18.37 31.85 26.16
N GLY A 355 17.63 31.16 25.28
CA GLY A 355 17.05 31.86 24.12
C GLY A 355 16.45 31.03 22.99
N THR A 356 16.81 29.74 22.87
CA THR A 356 16.37 28.95 21.71
C THR A 356 14.91 28.58 21.82
N ARG A 357 14.14 28.85 20.78
CA ARG A 357 12.74 28.42 20.66
C ARG A 357 12.67 27.32 19.62
N PHE A 358 11.83 26.32 19.83
CA PHE A 358 11.76 25.17 18.93
C PHE A 358 10.34 24.82 18.53
N PHE A 359 10.25 24.17 17.37
CA PHE A 359 9.08 23.45 16.91
C PHE A 359 9.53 22.10 16.35
N ALA A 360 8.78 21.04 16.61
CA ALA A 360 9.01 19.72 16.04
C ALA A 360 7.68 19.08 15.64
N ALA A 361 7.69 18.34 14.54
CA ALA A 361 6.56 17.57 14.04
C ALA A 361 7.01 16.17 13.64
N PHE A 362 6.22 15.17 14.04
CA PHE A 362 6.44 13.76 13.71
C PHE A 362 5.22 13.22 12.97
N TYR A 363 5.44 12.72 11.76
CA TYR A 363 4.40 12.27 10.86
C TYR A 363 4.37 10.75 10.81
N ARG A 364 3.27 10.15 11.30
CA ARG A 364 3.10 8.68 11.41
C ARG A 364 2.53 8.01 10.17
N SER A 365 1.90 8.77 9.28
CA SER A 365 1.24 8.24 8.08
C SER A 365 1.64 8.96 6.79
N LEU A 366 2.52 9.97 6.89
CA LEU A 366 2.94 10.76 5.73
C LEU A 366 3.69 9.89 4.72
N GLU A 367 4.47 8.90 5.18
CA GLU A 367 5.20 7.97 4.32
C GLU A 367 4.28 7.14 3.40
N LYS A 368 3.02 6.92 3.78
CA LYS A 368 2.04 6.20 2.96
C LYS A 368 1.48 7.06 1.83
N VAL A 369 1.40 8.37 2.07
CA VAL A 369 0.98 9.38 1.08
C VAL A 369 2.13 9.68 0.10
N LEU A 370 3.37 9.42 0.49
CA LEU A 370 4.53 9.61 -0.37
C LEU A 370 4.73 8.41 -1.32
N GLN A 371 4.99 8.71 -2.60
CA GLN A 371 5.20 7.68 -3.61
C GLN A 371 6.44 6.82 -3.29
N MET A 372 6.28 5.49 -3.37
CA MET A 372 7.26 4.51 -2.87
C MET A 372 8.52 4.33 -3.73
N ASN A 373 8.70 5.04 -4.85
CA ASN A 373 9.89 4.86 -5.70
C ASN A 373 10.68 6.17 -5.81
N ILE A 374 11.75 6.28 -5.01
CA ILE A 374 12.67 7.41 -5.04
C ILE A 374 13.77 7.04 -6.02
N SER A 375 13.63 7.50 -7.26
CA SER A 375 14.56 7.22 -8.35
C SER A 375 15.79 8.14 -8.37
N HIS A 376 15.73 9.26 -7.65
CA HIS A 376 16.79 10.26 -7.59
C HIS A 376 16.98 10.78 -6.17
N VAL A 377 18.13 10.45 -5.58
CA VAL A 377 18.65 11.08 -4.37
C VAL A 377 19.89 11.88 -4.78
N TYR A 378 19.93 13.16 -4.42
CA TYR A 378 21.07 14.02 -4.73
C TYR A 378 22.21 13.80 -3.73
N SER A 379 23.37 13.42 -4.25
CA SER A 379 24.65 13.27 -3.54
C SER A 379 25.76 14.04 -4.26
N ASN A 380 26.75 14.55 -3.51
CA ASN A 380 27.94 15.20 -4.09
C ASN A 380 28.89 14.23 -4.85
N GLU A 381 28.76 12.92 -4.65
CA GLU A 381 29.46 11.89 -5.42
C GLU A 381 28.60 11.42 -6.60
N SER A 382 29.25 11.20 -7.75
CA SER A 382 28.65 10.94 -9.07
C SER A 382 27.39 10.06 -9.02
N SER A 383 26.31 10.60 -9.61
CA SER A 383 24.97 10.04 -9.68
C SER A 383 24.90 8.67 -10.37
N GLN A 384 25.04 7.60 -9.59
CA GLN A 384 24.49 6.29 -9.95
C GLN A 384 23.00 6.27 -9.54
N GLN A 385 22.12 5.97 -10.50
CA GLN A 385 20.69 5.78 -10.27
C GLN A 385 20.47 4.45 -9.53
N VAL A 386 20.62 4.47 -8.21
CA VAL A 386 20.25 3.35 -7.33
C VAL A 386 18.82 3.61 -6.82
N PRO A 387 17.92 2.62 -6.84
CA PRO A 387 16.58 2.79 -6.29
C PRO A 387 16.62 2.90 -4.77
N HIS A 388 16.02 3.96 -4.23
CA HIS A 388 15.84 4.16 -2.78
C HIS A 388 14.38 3.98 -2.38
N PHE A 389 14.17 3.44 -1.18
CA PHE A 389 12.85 3.27 -0.58
C PHE A 389 12.80 3.98 0.77
N LEU A 390 11.73 4.72 1.06
CA LEU A 390 11.53 5.30 2.39
C LEU A 390 11.22 4.17 3.38
N ASN A 391 12.08 3.99 4.39
CA ASN A 391 11.97 2.91 5.37
C ASN A 391 11.76 3.45 6.80
N SER A 392 11.40 4.71 6.97
CA SER A 392 11.02 5.27 8.27
C SER A 392 9.78 6.16 8.16
N LYS A 393 9.25 6.53 9.33
CA LYS A 393 8.38 7.70 9.48
C LYS A 393 9.16 8.99 9.22
N ILE A 394 8.46 10.10 9.03
CA ILE A 394 9.08 11.41 8.75
C ILE A 394 9.06 12.26 10.00
N ILE A 395 10.18 12.92 10.27
CA ILE A 395 10.33 13.83 11.40
C ILE A 395 10.91 15.16 10.91
N SER A 396 10.44 16.26 11.47
CA SER A 396 10.97 17.59 11.17
C SER A 396 11.12 18.40 12.44
N GLY A 397 12.17 19.22 12.52
CA GLY A 397 12.42 20.12 13.62
C GLY A 397 12.89 21.47 13.11
N LEU A 398 12.58 22.52 13.84
CA LEU A 398 12.95 23.91 13.57
C LEU A 398 13.38 24.58 14.88
N ILE A 399 14.36 25.48 14.80
CA ILE A 399 14.78 26.33 15.91
C ILE A 399 14.79 27.80 15.49
N ILE A 400 14.57 28.70 16.46
CA ILE A 400 14.57 30.14 16.28
C ILE A 400 15.47 30.79 17.36
N PRO A 401 16.35 31.74 17.00
CA PRO A 401 16.56 32.31 15.66
C PRO A 401 17.28 31.35 14.70
N ASP A 402 16.84 31.34 13.43
CA ASP A 402 17.47 30.56 12.36
C ASP A 402 18.85 31.15 12.05
N SER A 403 19.92 30.42 12.38
CA SER A 403 21.28 30.86 12.08
C SER A 403 21.57 30.66 10.59
N ASN A 404 21.16 31.63 9.78
CA ASN A 404 21.38 31.69 8.32
C ASN A 404 22.86 31.70 7.87
N LYS A 405 23.80 31.53 8.81
CA LYS A 405 25.24 31.31 8.57
C LYS A 405 25.63 30.02 9.27
N SER A 406 25.57 28.91 8.53
CA SER A 406 25.97 27.55 8.91
C SER A 406 25.56 27.16 10.35
N PHE A 407 24.43 26.48 10.50
CA PHE A 407 24.05 25.84 11.76
C PHE A 407 25.26 25.05 12.30
N ASN A 408 25.81 25.52 13.41
CA ASN A 408 27.06 25.01 14.01
C ASN A 408 26.76 23.95 15.10
N GLY A 409 25.50 23.54 15.21
CA GLY A 409 25.05 22.45 16.07
C GLY A 409 25.00 21.13 15.33
N GLN A 410 24.69 20.07 16.07
CA GLN A 410 24.50 18.72 15.57
C GLN A 410 23.07 18.28 15.88
N VAL A 411 22.31 17.94 14.84
CA VAL A 411 20.98 17.35 14.96
C VAL A 411 21.16 15.83 14.99
N ILE A 412 20.73 15.22 16.08
CA ILE A 412 20.74 13.76 16.26
C ILE A 412 19.31 13.27 16.12
N ILE A 413 19.07 12.36 15.19
CA ILE A 413 17.75 11.83 14.89
C ILE A 413 17.81 10.32 15.02
N ARG A 414 16.93 9.72 15.82
CA ARG A 414 16.73 8.28 15.87
C ARG A 414 15.37 7.94 15.28
N LEU A 415 15.39 7.15 14.20
CA LEU A 415 14.17 6.70 13.53
C LEU A 415 14.15 5.18 13.41
N GLU A 416 13.01 4.59 13.76
CA GLU A 416 12.73 3.17 13.63
C GLU A 416 12.43 2.77 12.19
N HIS A 417 12.86 1.57 11.83
CA HIS A 417 12.60 0.96 10.54
C HIS A 417 11.15 0.46 10.48
N THR A 418 10.45 0.83 9.42
CA THR A 418 9.02 0.51 9.26
C THR A 418 8.76 -0.83 8.59
N GLN A 419 9.59 -1.21 7.62
CA GLN A 419 9.35 -2.40 6.80
C GLN A 419 10.55 -3.36 6.79
N PHE A 420 11.77 -2.82 6.72
CA PHE A 420 12.97 -3.61 6.49
C PHE A 420 14.03 -3.35 7.56
N LYS A 421 14.60 -4.42 8.12
CA LYS A 421 15.70 -4.31 9.08
C LYS A 421 17.02 -4.02 8.35
N SER A 422 17.93 -3.33 9.03
CA SER A 422 19.28 -3.14 8.49
C SER A 422 19.98 -4.49 8.37
N SER A 423 20.57 -4.76 7.21
CA SER A 423 21.33 -5.98 6.92
C SER A 423 22.52 -5.63 6.03
N GLU A 424 23.44 -6.57 5.85
CA GLU A 424 24.62 -6.38 4.97
C GLU A 424 24.25 -5.94 3.54
N HIS A 425 23.04 -6.25 3.07
CA HIS A 425 22.57 -6.01 1.70
C HIS A 425 21.60 -4.81 1.61
N MET A 426 21.11 -4.32 2.76
CA MET A 426 20.18 -3.19 2.88
C MET A 426 20.81 -2.12 3.76
N SER A 427 21.54 -1.20 3.11
CA SER A 427 22.15 -0.05 3.77
C SER A 427 21.11 1.04 4.01
N MET A 428 21.08 1.59 5.22
CA MET A 428 20.22 2.70 5.57
C MET A 428 20.98 4.01 5.39
N GLU A 429 20.40 4.95 4.66
CA GLU A 429 20.93 6.28 4.41
C GLU A 429 20.05 7.34 5.08
N CYS A 430 20.71 8.27 5.75
CA CYS A 430 20.08 9.43 6.36
C CYS A 430 19.80 10.48 5.30
N ALA A 431 18.53 10.73 4.98
CA ALA A 431 18.15 11.69 3.95
C ALA A 431 17.15 12.72 4.47
N PHE A 432 16.98 13.78 3.69
CA PHE A 432 15.98 14.81 3.94
C PHE A 432 15.36 15.32 2.65
N TRP A 433 14.14 15.83 2.77
CA TRP A 433 13.46 16.46 1.66
C TRP A 433 13.87 17.92 1.51
N ARG A 434 14.35 18.28 0.33
CA ARG A 434 14.77 19.63 -0.01
C ARG A 434 13.73 20.30 -0.91
N PHE A 435 13.15 21.38 -0.40
CA PHE A 435 12.28 22.23 -1.21
C PHE A 435 13.09 23.07 -2.22
N PRO A 436 12.53 23.34 -3.41
CA PRO A 436 13.17 24.21 -4.38
C PRO A 436 13.29 25.64 -3.85
N LYS A 437 14.40 26.30 -4.18
CA LYS A 437 14.65 27.71 -3.82
C LYS A 437 14.00 28.62 -4.87
N GLY A 438 12.92 29.30 -4.51
CA GLY A 438 12.23 30.30 -5.35
C GLY A 438 10.70 30.21 -5.28
N ASN A 439 10.00 31.26 -5.73
CA ASN A 439 8.53 31.31 -5.80
C ASN A 439 7.92 30.52 -6.99
N SER A 440 8.68 29.63 -7.64
CA SER A 440 8.16 28.81 -8.74
C SER A 440 7.38 27.62 -8.19
N SER A 441 6.05 27.73 -8.24
CA SER A 441 5.09 26.67 -7.89
C SER A 441 5.21 25.38 -8.73
N ASN A 442 6.09 25.35 -9.74
CA ASN A 442 6.21 24.28 -10.73
C ASN A 442 7.51 23.44 -10.62
N SER A 443 8.31 23.61 -9.56
CA SER A 443 9.46 22.71 -9.33
C SER A 443 9.12 21.71 -8.21
N SER A 444 9.22 20.43 -8.52
CA SER A 444 9.10 19.35 -7.53
C SER A 444 10.34 19.35 -6.63
N GLY A 445 10.17 19.14 -5.32
CA GLY A 445 11.31 18.96 -4.41
C GLY A 445 12.08 17.66 -4.70
N TYR A 446 13.18 17.44 -3.98
CA TYR A 446 14.00 16.22 -4.13
C TYR A 446 14.59 15.78 -2.79
N TRP A 447 14.88 14.48 -2.69
CA TRP A 447 15.63 13.91 -1.57
C TRP A 447 17.13 14.20 -1.71
N SER A 448 17.79 14.53 -0.60
CA SER A 448 19.23 14.75 -0.54
C SER A 448 19.82 14.14 0.73
N ILE A 449 21.07 13.71 0.67
CA ILE A 449 21.86 13.21 1.80
C ILE A 449 22.91 14.23 2.28
N ASP A 450 23.00 15.39 1.63
CA ASP A 450 24.06 16.37 1.91
C ASP A 450 23.96 16.94 3.32
N GLY A 451 25.03 16.76 4.10
CA GLY A 451 25.09 17.23 5.48
C GLY A 451 24.43 16.32 6.50
N CYS A 452 24.03 15.09 6.12
CA CYS A 452 23.49 14.06 6.99
C CYS A 452 24.29 12.75 6.87
N ASN A 453 24.85 12.28 7.98
CA ASN A 453 25.62 11.03 8.03
C ASN A 453 25.01 10.06 9.05
N LYS A 454 25.04 8.77 8.74
CA LYS A 454 24.65 7.70 9.68
C LYS A 454 25.71 7.54 10.78
N ASP A 455 25.25 7.39 12.03
CA ASP A 455 26.11 7.03 13.16
C ASP A 455 26.10 5.50 13.33
N GLU A 456 27.17 4.85 12.85
CA GLU A 456 27.32 3.39 12.93
C GLU A 456 27.44 2.87 14.37
N GLY A 457 27.85 3.69 15.34
CA GLY A 457 28.03 3.26 16.73
C GLY A 457 26.74 3.24 17.56
N LEU A 458 25.75 4.04 17.17
CA LEU A 458 24.46 4.17 17.86
C LEU A 458 23.29 3.57 17.08
N SER A 459 23.48 3.22 15.80
CA SER A 459 22.47 2.57 14.98
C SER A 459 22.36 1.09 15.31
N ASP A 460 21.13 0.56 15.28
CA ASP A 460 20.82 -0.85 15.52
C ASP A 460 20.10 -1.46 14.29
N ALA A 461 19.74 -2.75 14.34
CA ALA A 461 19.07 -3.42 13.21
C ALA A 461 17.64 -2.89 12.97
N GLU A 462 17.02 -2.32 13.99
CA GLU A 462 15.61 -1.91 14.04
C GLU A 462 15.43 -0.38 13.96
N ALA A 463 16.50 0.40 14.14
CA ALA A 463 16.51 1.85 14.09
C ALA A 463 17.86 2.40 13.62
N THR A 464 17.82 3.48 12.85
CA THR A 464 19.01 4.22 12.39
C THR A 464 19.14 5.53 13.14
N VAL A 465 20.36 5.85 13.58
CA VAL A 465 20.71 7.14 14.19
C VAL A 465 21.46 8.00 13.17
N CYS A 466 20.94 9.19 12.89
CA CYS A 466 21.48 10.15 11.93
C CYS A 466 22.05 11.38 12.63
N ARG A 467 23.19 11.86 12.13
CA ARG A 467 23.83 13.12 12.52
C ARG A 467 23.76 14.08 11.35
N CYS A 468 22.94 15.12 11.47
CA CYS A 468 22.72 16.14 10.45
C CYS A 468 23.21 17.52 10.92
N ASN A 469 23.58 18.39 9.97
CA ASN A 469 24.04 19.76 10.22
C ASN A 469 23.04 20.85 9.78
N HIS A 470 21.78 20.50 9.57
CA HIS A 470 20.70 21.41 9.22
C HIS A 470 19.38 20.92 9.84
N LEU A 471 18.31 21.68 9.62
CA LEU A 471 16.96 21.41 10.11
C LEU A 471 16.01 21.39 8.93
N THR A 472 15.46 20.22 8.62
CA THR A 472 14.61 19.95 7.45
C THR A 472 13.63 18.80 7.77
N HIS A 473 12.89 18.30 6.77
CA HIS A 473 12.09 17.07 6.91
C HIS A 473 12.97 15.84 6.65
N PHE A 474 13.27 15.09 7.70
CA PHE A 474 14.16 13.94 7.68
C PHE A 474 13.40 12.61 7.53
N GLY A 475 14.05 11.66 6.88
CA GLY A 475 13.64 10.27 6.78
C GLY A 475 14.83 9.35 6.54
N ILE A 476 14.66 8.07 6.83
CA ILE A 476 15.63 7.02 6.53
C ILE A 476 15.27 6.41 5.18
N LEU A 477 16.17 6.56 4.22
CA LEU A 477 16.06 5.88 2.94
C LEU A 477 16.85 4.58 3.02
N MET A 478 16.22 3.48 2.64
CA MET A 478 16.93 2.24 2.40
C MET A 478 17.50 2.28 0.99
N ARG A 479 18.81 2.12 0.89
CA ARG A 479 19.52 1.81 -0.34
C ARG A 479 19.79 0.31 -0.37
N VAL A 480 19.36 -0.34 -1.43
CA VAL A 480 19.80 -1.70 -1.73
C VAL A 480 21.19 -1.58 -2.35
N SER A 481 22.23 -2.01 -1.64
CA SER A 481 23.59 -1.96 -2.16
C SER A 481 23.73 -2.96 -3.31
N ASP A 482 24.16 -2.50 -4.48
CA ASP A 482 24.52 -3.36 -5.62
C ASP A 482 25.76 -4.25 -5.36
N ASP A 483 26.39 -4.15 -4.17
CA ASP A 483 27.63 -4.87 -3.84
C ASP A 483 27.39 -6.34 -3.44
N THR A 484 26.17 -6.85 -3.60
CA THR A 484 25.88 -8.27 -3.51
C THR A 484 25.67 -8.87 -4.89
N GLN A 485 26.81 -9.17 -5.50
CA GLN A 485 27.10 -10.43 -6.20
C GLN A 485 26.76 -11.70 -5.37
N VAL A 486 25.76 -11.67 -4.47
CA VAL A 486 25.21 -12.85 -3.79
C VAL A 486 23.70 -12.62 -3.59
N THR A 487 22.94 -13.16 -4.55
CA THR A 487 21.55 -13.66 -4.42
C THR A 487 20.36 -12.71 -4.41
N GLN A 488 20.41 -11.68 -5.25
CA GLN A 488 19.47 -11.67 -6.39
C GLN A 488 20.30 -11.86 -7.66
N PRO A 489 19.86 -12.66 -8.65
CA PRO A 489 20.66 -12.86 -9.84
C PRO A 489 20.94 -11.48 -10.45
N GLY A 490 22.21 -11.07 -10.47
CA GLY A 490 22.60 -9.84 -11.13
C GLY A 490 22.05 -9.84 -12.57
N GLN A 491 21.88 -8.67 -13.17
CA GLN A 491 21.56 -8.53 -14.60
C GLN A 491 22.24 -9.61 -15.50
N PRO A 492 23.53 -9.97 -15.33
CA PRO A 492 24.15 -11.06 -16.10
C PRO A 492 23.65 -12.47 -15.75
N HIS A 493 23.29 -12.75 -14.49
CA HIS A 493 22.76 -14.05 -14.07
C HIS A 493 21.30 -14.25 -14.50
N VAL A 494 20.47 -13.21 -14.45
CA VAL A 494 19.09 -13.28 -15.01
C VAL A 494 19.16 -13.51 -16.51
N GLN A 495 20.00 -12.75 -17.21
CA GLN A 495 20.21 -12.92 -18.65
C GLN A 495 20.78 -14.31 -18.99
N ALA A 496 21.74 -14.82 -18.21
CA ALA A 496 22.29 -16.16 -18.40
C ALA A 496 21.24 -17.25 -18.14
N LEU A 497 20.44 -17.12 -17.08
CA LEU A 497 19.40 -18.10 -16.75
C LEU A 497 18.27 -18.08 -17.79
N GLN A 498 17.88 -16.89 -18.26
CA GLN A 498 16.96 -16.73 -19.39
C GLN A 498 17.54 -17.39 -20.64
N LEU A 499 18.81 -17.12 -20.99
CA LEU A 499 19.46 -17.71 -22.17
C LEU A 499 19.50 -19.25 -22.09
N ILE A 500 19.91 -19.80 -20.93
CA ILE A 500 19.94 -21.25 -20.66
C ILE A 500 18.53 -21.84 -20.78
N THR A 501 17.51 -21.15 -20.27
CA THR A 501 16.13 -21.62 -20.30
C THR A 501 15.57 -21.56 -21.72
N TYR A 502 15.73 -20.46 -22.46
CA TYR A 502 15.21 -20.32 -23.83
C TYR A 502 15.92 -21.25 -24.83
N ILE A 503 17.25 -21.25 -24.87
CA ILE A 503 18.01 -22.14 -25.76
C ILE A 503 17.77 -23.61 -25.37
N GLY A 504 17.80 -23.88 -24.06
CA GLY A 504 17.63 -25.22 -23.53
C GLY A 504 16.24 -25.80 -23.78
N CYS A 505 15.18 -25.07 -23.44
CA CYS A 505 13.81 -25.48 -23.76
C CYS A 505 13.59 -25.59 -25.28
N GLY A 506 14.21 -24.73 -26.09
CA GLY A 506 14.17 -24.86 -27.55
C GLY A 506 14.79 -26.17 -28.06
N LEU A 507 15.97 -26.55 -27.55
CA LEU A 507 16.62 -27.82 -27.89
C LEU A 507 15.85 -29.03 -27.36
N SER A 508 15.31 -28.92 -26.14
CA SER A 508 14.44 -29.92 -25.51
C SER A 508 13.20 -30.19 -26.37
N LEU A 509 12.48 -29.13 -26.78
CA LEU A 509 11.32 -29.22 -27.66
C LEU A 509 11.66 -29.85 -29.01
N LEU A 510 12.81 -29.53 -29.60
CA LEU A 510 13.26 -30.16 -30.84
C LEU A 510 13.42 -31.67 -30.67
N GLY A 511 14.06 -32.12 -29.58
CA GLY A 511 14.20 -33.54 -29.25
C GLY A 511 12.85 -34.23 -29.05
N GLU A 512 11.93 -33.59 -28.32
CA GLU A 512 10.58 -34.10 -28.09
C GLU A 512 9.78 -34.22 -29.39
N ILE A 513 9.82 -33.21 -30.26
CA ILE A 513 9.15 -33.23 -31.57
C ILE A 513 9.71 -34.35 -32.44
N LEU A 514 11.04 -34.47 -32.53
CA LEU A 514 11.69 -35.55 -33.29
C LEU A 514 11.31 -36.93 -32.75
N THR A 515 11.17 -37.07 -31.43
CA THR A 515 10.71 -38.30 -30.77
C THR A 515 9.27 -38.65 -31.17
N VAL A 516 8.35 -37.68 -31.10
CA VAL A 516 6.95 -37.86 -31.52
C VAL A 516 6.88 -38.26 -33.00
N VAL A 517 7.60 -37.54 -33.87
CA VAL A 517 7.65 -37.83 -35.31
C VAL A 517 8.22 -39.23 -35.55
N ALA A 518 9.30 -39.62 -34.88
CA ALA A 518 9.90 -40.94 -35.03
C ALA A 518 8.92 -42.06 -34.63
N ILE A 519 8.23 -41.93 -33.49
CA ILE A 519 7.26 -42.92 -33.02
C ILE A 519 6.08 -43.08 -34.00
N ILE A 520 5.54 -41.97 -34.50
CA ILE A 520 4.41 -41.96 -35.46
C ILE A 520 4.85 -42.51 -36.82
N CYS A 521 5.91 -41.96 -37.41
CA CYS A 521 6.39 -42.32 -38.75
C CYS A 521 6.88 -43.76 -38.83
N LEU A 522 7.49 -44.30 -37.77
CA LEU A 522 7.95 -45.68 -37.71
C LEU A 522 6.84 -46.67 -37.32
N LYS A 523 5.60 -46.18 -37.08
CA LYS A 523 4.43 -46.97 -36.66
C LYS A 523 4.70 -47.80 -35.40
N LEU A 524 5.46 -47.23 -34.46
CA LEU A 524 5.84 -47.88 -33.20
C LEU A 524 4.74 -47.81 -32.13
N THR A 525 3.61 -47.16 -32.43
CA THR A 525 2.42 -47.05 -31.57
C THR A 525 1.76 -48.38 -31.20
N LYS A 526 2.26 -49.51 -31.72
CA LYS A 526 1.81 -50.85 -31.34
C LYS A 526 2.41 -51.33 -30.00
N SER A 527 3.50 -50.73 -29.55
CA SER A 527 4.14 -51.07 -28.27
C SER A 527 3.51 -50.27 -27.12
N GLU A 528 3.13 -50.94 -26.03
CA GLU A 528 2.60 -50.28 -24.82
C GLU A 528 3.58 -49.24 -24.26
N THR A 529 4.88 -49.55 -24.30
CA THR A 529 5.98 -48.68 -23.89
C THR A 529 6.02 -47.40 -24.73
N SER A 530 5.88 -47.52 -26.05
CA SER A 530 5.86 -46.35 -26.94
C SER A 530 4.63 -45.48 -26.73
N ILE A 531 3.48 -46.04 -26.33
CA ILE A 531 2.27 -45.26 -25.99
C ILE A 531 2.50 -44.45 -24.70
N ILE A 532 3.08 -45.06 -23.67
CA ILE A 532 3.38 -44.36 -22.40
C ILE A 532 4.34 -43.19 -22.66
N HIS A 533 5.45 -43.44 -23.37
CA HIS A 533 6.41 -42.37 -23.69
C HIS A 533 5.81 -41.29 -24.57
N LEU A 534 4.97 -41.64 -25.54
CA LEU A 534 4.29 -40.64 -26.37
C LEU A 534 3.44 -39.70 -25.52
N ASN A 535 2.65 -40.22 -24.57
CA ASN A 535 1.82 -39.38 -23.70
C ASN A 535 2.66 -38.50 -22.78
N LEU A 536 3.74 -39.03 -22.21
CA LEU A 536 4.69 -38.27 -21.38
C LEU A 536 5.31 -37.11 -22.17
N VAL A 537 5.84 -37.40 -23.37
CA VAL A 537 6.50 -36.41 -24.24
C VAL A 537 5.52 -35.35 -24.72
N VAL A 538 4.29 -35.72 -25.07
CA VAL A 538 3.26 -34.76 -25.47
C VAL A 538 2.89 -33.84 -24.31
N ALA A 539 2.73 -34.35 -23.09
CA ALA A 539 2.42 -33.54 -21.92
C ALA A 539 3.55 -32.54 -21.60
N LEU A 540 4.81 -32.99 -21.66
CA LEU A 540 5.99 -32.16 -21.47
C LEU A 540 6.12 -31.07 -22.54
N ALA A 541 5.92 -31.43 -23.81
CA ALA A 541 5.99 -30.49 -24.93
C ALA A 541 4.93 -29.39 -24.81
N VAL A 542 3.68 -29.74 -24.48
CA VAL A 542 2.61 -28.75 -24.29
C VAL A 542 2.92 -27.84 -23.09
N SER A 543 3.44 -28.39 -22.00
CA SER A 543 3.88 -27.60 -20.84
C SER A 543 4.97 -26.58 -21.21
N GLN A 544 6.03 -27.03 -21.91
CA GLN A 544 7.15 -26.19 -22.33
C GLN A 544 6.73 -25.12 -23.35
N ILE A 545 5.87 -25.46 -24.32
CA ILE A 545 5.32 -24.47 -25.27
C ILE A 545 4.51 -23.41 -24.53
N THR A 546 3.66 -23.82 -23.58
CA THR A 546 2.87 -22.89 -22.77
C THR A 546 3.78 -21.99 -21.92
N PHE A 547 4.88 -22.53 -21.41
CA PHE A 547 5.87 -21.78 -20.64
C PHE A 547 6.56 -20.72 -21.51
N LEU A 548 7.13 -21.13 -22.65
CA LEU A 548 7.87 -20.23 -23.54
C LEU A 548 7.01 -19.13 -24.17
N THR A 549 5.74 -19.41 -24.45
CA THR A 549 4.85 -18.45 -25.12
C THR A 549 4.04 -17.58 -24.17
N GLY A 550 3.81 -18.03 -22.93
CA GLY A 550 2.79 -17.46 -22.05
C GLY A 550 3.29 -16.90 -20.72
N ILE A 551 4.48 -17.27 -20.25
CA ILE A 551 4.90 -16.94 -18.87
C ILE A 551 5.00 -15.43 -18.59
N GLU A 552 5.33 -14.65 -19.63
CA GLU A 552 5.48 -13.18 -19.57
C GLU A 552 4.21 -12.40 -19.95
N ALA A 553 3.10 -13.08 -20.28
CA ALA A 553 1.86 -12.45 -20.76
C ALA A 553 1.00 -11.81 -19.63
N THR A 554 1.61 -11.00 -18.77
CA THR A 554 0.98 -10.45 -17.55
C THR A 554 -0.04 -9.33 -17.80
N GLN A 555 0.00 -8.70 -18.97
CA GLN A 555 -0.89 -7.57 -19.31
C GLN A 555 -2.37 -7.98 -19.38
N ASN A 556 -2.67 -9.18 -19.90
CA ASN A 556 -4.03 -9.69 -20.00
C ASN A 556 -4.29 -10.68 -18.86
N LYS A 557 -5.00 -10.21 -17.82
CA LYS A 557 -5.32 -11.02 -16.62
C LYS A 557 -6.00 -12.35 -16.95
N ALA A 558 -6.90 -12.38 -17.94
CA ALA A 558 -7.59 -13.61 -18.32
C ALA A 558 -6.64 -14.59 -19.01
N ALA A 559 -5.83 -14.12 -19.96
CA ALA A 559 -4.82 -14.94 -20.63
C ALA A 559 -3.78 -15.48 -19.65
N CYS A 560 -3.33 -14.64 -18.72
CA CYS A 560 -2.35 -15.00 -17.70
C CYS A 560 -2.87 -16.11 -16.76
N LYS A 561 -4.15 -16.02 -16.35
CA LYS A 561 -4.81 -17.10 -15.59
C LYS A 561 -4.91 -18.40 -16.38
N ILE A 562 -5.28 -18.33 -17.66
CA ILE A 562 -5.34 -19.51 -18.53
C ILE A 562 -3.97 -20.18 -18.65
N VAL A 563 -2.91 -19.40 -18.89
CA VAL A 563 -1.52 -19.90 -18.94
C VAL A 563 -1.15 -20.59 -17.63
N ALA A 564 -1.40 -19.96 -16.48
CA ALA A 564 -1.09 -20.54 -15.18
C ALA A 564 -1.84 -21.87 -14.94
N VAL A 565 -3.12 -21.97 -15.36
CA VAL A 565 -3.92 -23.19 -15.25
C VAL A 565 -3.38 -24.30 -16.15
N LEU A 566 -3.09 -23.98 -17.42
CA LEU A 566 -2.54 -24.93 -18.39
C LEU A 566 -1.20 -25.48 -17.91
N LEU A 567 -0.32 -24.59 -17.45
CA LEU A 567 0.97 -24.97 -16.91
C LEU A 567 0.84 -25.87 -15.67
N HIS A 568 -0.02 -25.52 -14.71
CA HIS A 568 -0.25 -26.34 -13.53
C HIS A 568 -0.74 -27.74 -13.94
N TYR A 569 -1.72 -27.82 -14.85
CA TYR A 569 -2.29 -29.09 -15.31
C TYR A 569 -1.28 -29.97 -16.06
N PHE A 570 -0.64 -29.47 -17.11
CA PHE A 570 0.27 -30.28 -17.95
C PHE A 570 1.54 -30.72 -17.21
N ASN A 571 2.04 -29.92 -16.27
CA ASN A 571 3.14 -30.37 -15.41
C ASN A 571 2.69 -31.54 -14.53
N ILE A 572 1.56 -31.46 -13.82
CA ILE A 572 1.08 -32.57 -12.97
C ILE A 572 0.75 -33.83 -13.80
N VAL A 573 0.21 -33.67 -15.02
CA VAL A 573 0.03 -34.78 -15.97
C VAL A 573 1.35 -35.45 -16.32
N SER A 574 2.41 -34.66 -16.59
CA SER A 574 3.73 -35.19 -16.90
C SER A 574 4.31 -36.02 -15.73
N PHE A 575 4.14 -35.53 -14.49
CA PHE A 575 4.50 -36.29 -13.28
C PHE A 575 3.70 -37.59 -13.13
N CYS A 576 2.40 -37.57 -13.41
CA CYS A 576 1.57 -38.78 -13.35
C CYS A 576 2.00 -39.80 -14.41
N TRP A 577 2.34 -39.36 -15.63
CA TRP A 577 2.87 -40.24 -16.67
C TRP A 577 4.25 -40.79 -16.32
N MET A 578 5.11 -40.01 -15.66
CA MET A 578 6.37 -40.50 -15.11
C MET A 578 6.13 -41.60 -14.07
N LEU A 579 5.14 -41.42 -13.18
CA LEU A 579 4.77 -42.45 -12.21
C LEU A 579 4.24 -43.72 -12.87
N VAL A 580 3.38 -43.58 -13.88
CA VAL A 580 2.89 -44.71 -14.67
C VAL A 580 4.04 -45.44 -15.36
N GLU A 581 5.01 -44.71 -15.91
CA GLU A 581 6.22 -45.30 -16.51
C GLU A 581 7.03 -46.11 -15.47
N GLY A 582 7.25 -45.56 -14.28
CA GLY A 582 7.92 -46.26 -13.18
C GLY A 582 7.17 -47.53 -12.75
N VAL A 583 5.86 -47.44 -12.55
CA VAL A 583 5.01 -48.60 -12.19
C VAL A 583 5.02 -49.65 -13.29
N TRP A 584 4.91 -49.23 -14.56
CA TRP A 584 4.97 -50.14 -15.71
C TRP A 584 6.31 -50.89 -15.75
N LEU A 585 7.42 -50.19 -15.54
CA LEU A 585 8.77 -50.78 -15.47
C LEU A 585 8.89 -51.81 -14.34
N TYR A 586 8.42 -51.46 -13.14
CA TYR A 586 8.40 -52.37 -11.99
C TYR A 586 7.58 -53.61 -12.25
N LEU A 587 6.37 -53.47 -12.80
CA LEU A 587 5.53 -54.60 -13.14
C LEU A 587 6.18 -55.48 -14.21
N MET A 588 6.81 -54.91 -15.24
CA MET A 588 7.49 -55.68 -16.29
C MET A 588 8.67 -56.51 -15.77
N ILE A 589 9.48 -55.96 -14.85
CA ILE A 589 10.70 -56.64 -14.35
C ILE A 589 10.39 -57.60 -13.19
N VAL A 590 9.68 -57.12 -12.17
CA VAL A 590 9.54 -57.84 -10.89
C VAL A 590 8.38 -58.83 -10.93
N ARG A 591 7.27 -58.46 -11.58
CA ARG A 591 6.09 -59.32 -11.68
C ARG A 591 5.90 -59.77 -13.12
N VAL A 592 6.67 -60.80 -13.52
CA VAL A 592 6.61 -61.47 -14.83
C VAL A 592 5.16 -61.78 -15.23
N PHE A 593 4.50 -60.87 -15.94
CA PHE A 593 3.10 -61.01 -16.36
C PHE A 593 2.96 -60.81 -17.87
N GLU A 594 2.03 -61.55 -18.47
CA GLU A 594 1.65 -61.43 -19.87
C GLU A 594 1.04 -60.05 -20.18
N THR A 595 1.49 -59.48 -21.30
CA THR A 595 1.11 -58.18 -21.86
C THR A 595 -0.35 -58.15 -22.28
N GLY A 596 -1.12 -57.14 -21.87
CA GLY A 596 -2.54 -57.04 -22.18
C GLY A 596 -3.01 -55.59 -22.35
N HIS A 597 -3.42 -55.25 -23.59
CA HIS A 597 -3.90 -53.94 -24.06
C HIS A 597 -5.06 -53.33 -23.23
N SER A 598 -5.71 -54.08 -22.34
CA SER A 598 -6.76 -53.56 -21.44
C SER A 598 -6.22 -52.59 -20.37
N ARG A 599 -4.94 -52.70 -19.99
CA ARG A 599 -4.36 -51.92 -18.88
C ARG A 599 -4.00 -50.48 -19.26
N ILE A 600 -3.52 -50.25 -20.48
CA ILE A 600 -3.10 -48.91 -20.93
C ILE A 600 -4.24 -47.89 -20.88
N LYS A 601 -5.48 -48.31 -21.20
CA LYS A 601 -6.68 -47.45 -21.10
C LYS A 601 -6.90 -46.94 -19.67
N LYS A 602 -6.65 -47.80 -18.65
CA LYS A 602 -6.76 -47.42 -17.24
C LYS A 602 -5.67 -46.44 -16.84
N TYR A 603 -4.42 -46.69 -17.28
CA TYR A 603 -3.32 -45.76 -17.04
C TYR A 603 -3.56 -44.39 -17.69
N CYS A 604 -4.06 -44.35 -18.93
CA CYS A 604 -4.45 -43.09 -19.58
C CYS A 604 -5.54 -42.37 -18.77
N ALA A 605 -6.59 -43.08 -18.36
CA ALA A 605 -7.68 -42.48 -17.59
C ALA A 605 -7.20 -41.91 -16.24
N CYS A 606 -6.28 -42.60 -15.55
CA CYS A 606 -5.70 -42.13 -14.30
C CYS A 606 -4.77 -40.92 -14.51
N ALA A 607 -3.81 -41.01 -15.44
CA ALA A 607 -2.77 -40.00 -15.61
C ALA A 607 -3.29 -38.68 -16.20
N TRP A 608 -4.37 -38.71 -16.98
CA TRP A 608 -5.04 -37.49 -17.46
C TRP A 608 -6.19 -37.04 -16.55
N GLY A 609 -6.94 -37.97 -15.96
CA GLY A 609 -8.13 -37.66 -15.17
C GLY A 609 -7.83 -37.14 -13.76
N PHE A 610 -6.88 -37.75 -13.04
CA PHE A 610 -6.53 -37.30 -11.68
C PHE A 610 -6.04 -35.84 -11.64
N PRO A 611 -5.09 -35.42 -12.50
CA PRO A 611 -4.65 -34.02 -12.55
C PRO A 611 -5.77 -33.06 -12.91
N PHE A 612 -6.70 -33.47 -13.77
CA PHE A 612 -7.82 -32.63 -14.20
C PHE A 612 -8.73 -32.30 -13.01
N VAL A 613 -9.17 -33.32 -12.28
CA VAL A 613 -10.02 -33.15 -11.09
C VAL A 613 -9.28 -32.32 -10.03
N PHE A 614 -8.00 -32.61 -9.80
CA PHE A 614 -7.19 -31.90 -8.80
C PHE A 614 -7.04 -30.40 -9.10
N VAL A 615 -6.72 -30.05 -10.36
CA VAL A 615 -6.56 -28.65 -10.78
C VAL A 615 -7.90 -27.91 -10.77
N VAL A 616 -9.02 -28.56 -11.13
CA VAL A 616 -10.36 -27.96 -11.04
C VAL A 616 -10.73 -27.63 -9.59
N ILE A 617 -10.45 -28.53 -8.65
CA ILE A 617 -10.66 -28.26 -7.22
C ILE A 617 -9.79 -27.09 -6.75
N THR A 618 -8.51 -27.08 -7.12
CA THR A 618 -7.58 -26.02 -6.74
C THR A 618 -7.99 -24.65 -7.32
N LEU A 619 -8.39 -24.63 -8.59
CA LEU A 619 -8.88 -23.43 -9.27
C LEU A 619 -10.15 -22.89 -8.60
N SER A 620 -11.05 -23.78 -8.19
CA SER A 620 -12.30 -23.40 -7.50
C SER A 620 -12.03 -22.86 -6.09
N ALA A 621 -11.02 -23.41 -5.39
CA ALA A 621 -10.66 -22.99 -4.05
C ALA A 621 -9.81 -21.71 -4.01
N SER A 622 -8.96 -21.46 -5.01
CA SER A 622 -8.03 -20.31 -5.04
C SER A 622 -7.96 -19.67 -6.43
N PHE A 623 -9.08 -19.11 -6.90
CA PHE A 623 -9.14 -18.48 -8.23
C PHE A 623 -8.17 -17.29 -8.39
N ASP A 624 -7.95 -16.52 -7.32
CA ASP A 624 -7.03 -15.38 -7.32
C ASP A 624 -5.58 -15.75 -7.00
N GLY A 625 -5.30 -17.03 -6.77
CA GLY A 625 -3.96 -17.58 -6.63
C GLY A 625 -3.30 -17.96 -7.96
N TYR A 626 -4.06 -17.98 -9.06
CA TYR A 626 -3.55 -18.22 -10.41
C TYR A 626 -3.19 -16.87 -11.08
N GLY A 627 -1.94 -16.72 -11.50
CA GLY A 627 -1.37 -15.51 -12.08
C GLY A 627 -0.85 -14.53 -11.02
N THR A 628 0.36 -14.01 -11.22
CA THR A 628 0.95 -12.93 -10.42
C THR A 628 1.17 -11.68 -11.29
N GLU A 629 1.54 -10.56 -10.68
CA GLU A 629 1.86 -9.32 -11.40
C GLU A 629 3.17 -9.43 -12.21
N THR A 630 4.06 -10.33 -11.79
CA THR A 630 5.38 -10.52 -12.39
C THR A 630 5.45 -11.69 -13.38
N SER A 631 4.58 -12.71 -13.25
CA SER A 631 4.60 -13.89 -14.11
C SER A 631 3.26 -14.62 -14.12
N CYS A 632 2.94 -15.31 -15.21
CA CYS A 632 1.72 -16.09 -15.35
C CYS A 632 1.83 -17.49 -14.71
N TRP A 633 2.06 -17.50 -13.39
CA TRP A 633 2.24 -18.69 -12.57
C TRP A 633 1.44 -18.66 -11.26
N LEU A 634 1.50 -19.73 -10.46
CA LEU A 634 0.87 -19.86 -9.14
C LEU A 634 1.52 -18.92 -8.11
N SER A 635 0.70 -18.23 -7.32
CA SER A 635 1.16 -17.26 -6.30
C SER A 635 1.79 -17.93 -5.08
N VAL A 636 2.99 -17.47 -4.70
CA VAL A 636 3.68 -17.86 -3.46
C VAL A 636 3.07 -17.15 -2.24
N GLN A 637 2.78 -15.86 -2.36
CA GLN A 637 2.23 -15.03 -1.26
C GLN A 637 0.88 -15.56 -0.76
N LYS A 638 0.04 -16.09 -1.66
CA LYS A 638 -1.26 -16.69 -1.33
C LYS A 638 -1.17 -18.18 -0.99
N GLY A 639 0.03 -18.76 -0.92
CA GLY A 639 0.25 -20.18 -0.65
C GLY A 639 -0.26 -21.15 -1.73
N THR A 640 -0.75 -20.65 -2.87
CA THR A 640 -1.32 -21.50 -3.94
C THR A 640 -0.25 -22.34 -4.62
N ILE A 641 1.02 -21.91 -4.60
CA ILE A 641 2.16 -22.71 -5.09
C ILE A 641 2.25 -24.11 -4.45
N TRP A 642 1.82 -24.26 -3.20
CA TRP A 642 1.87 -25.55 -2.49
C TRP A 642 0.93 -26.60 -3.08
N SER A 643 -0.12 -26.20 -3.81
CA SER A 643 -0.96 -27.14 -4.56
C SER A 643 -0.17 -27.87 -5.63
N PHE A 644 0.92 -27.28 -6.12
CA PHE A 644 1.78 -27.89 -7.12
C PHE A 644 2.97 -28.61 -6.47
N VAL A 645 3.65 -27.96 -5.53
CA VAL A 645 4.88 -28.49 -4.90
C VAL A 645 4.63 -29.79 -4.14
N VAL A 646 3.56 -29.89 -3.35
CA VAL A 646 3.29 -31.08 -2.52
C VAL A 646 3.06 -32.33 -3.38
N PRO A 647 2.16 -32.33 -4.39
CA PRO A 647 2.02 -33.48 -5.29
C PRO A 647 3.31 -33.89 -6.00
N VAL A 648 4.09 -32.92 -6.46
CA VAL A 648 5.37 -33.19 -7.16
C VAL A 648 6.35 -33.93 -6.26
N ILE A 649 6.52 -33.49 -5.02
CA ILE A 649 7.41 -34.16 -4.05
C ILE A 649 6.92 -35.59 -3.76
N LEU A 650 5.61 -35.78 -3.54
CA LEU A 650 5.04 -37.11 -3.27
C LEU A 650 5.26 -38.08 -4.44
N ILE A 651 5.06 -37.61 -5.67
CA ILE A 651 5.27 -38.42 -6.88
C ILE A 651 6.76 -38.72 -7.09
N ALA A 652 7.64 -37.73 -6.90
CA ALA A 652 9.09 -37.89 -7.02
C ALA A 652 9.64 -38.89 -5.99
N LEU A 653 9.13 -38.86 -4.75
CA LEU A 653 9.46 -39.85 -3.72
C LEU A 653 8.98 -41.25 -4.11
N ALA A 654 7.73 -41.39 -4.58
CA ALA A 654 7.19 -42.67 -5.03
C ALA A 654 8.03 -43.27 -6.18
N ASN A 655 8.40 -42.45 -7.17
CA ASN A 655 9.25 -42.88 -8.29
C ASN A 655 10.65 -43.28 -7.85
N SER A 656 11.22 -42.59 -6.87
CA SER A 656 12.53 -42.93 -6.30
C SER A 656 12.50 -44.29 -5.59
N ILE A 657 11.41 -44.60 -4.86
CA ILE A 657 11.19 -45.92 -4.23
C ILE A 657 11.03 -47.00 -5.30
N ILE A 658 10.22 -46.75 -6.33
CA ILE A 658 10.00 -47.68 -7.44
C ILE A 658 11.31 -47.98 -8.17
N LEU A 659 12.09 -46.95 -8.48
CA LEU A 659 13.39 -47.10 -9.12
C LEU A 659 14.34 -47.91 -8.24
N GLY A 660 14.40 -47.66 -6.94
CA GLY A 660 15.21 -48.45 -6.00
C GLY A 660 14.84 -49.93 -6.01
N MET A 661 13.54 -50.25 -6.06
CA MET A 661 13.07 -51.63 -6.19
C MET A 661 13.48 -52.27 -7.53
N VAL A 662 13.34 -51.53 -8.63
CA VAL A 662 13.72 -52.00 -9.97
C VAL A 662 15.23 -52.23 -10.08
N VAL A 663 16.05 -51.28 -9.62
CA VAL A 663 17.52 -51.40 -9.64
C VAL A 663 17.98 -52.58 -8.80
N LYS A 664 17.41 -52.76 -7.60
CA LYS A 664 17.70 -53.94 -6.75
C LYS A 664 17.43 -55.25 -7.49
N GLU A 665 16.32 -55.34 -8.21
CA GLU A 665 15.97 -56.55 -8.95
C GLU A 665 16.86 -56.74 -10.19
N ILE A 666 17.22 -55.68 -10.91
CA ILE A 666 18.15 -55.76 -12.04
C ILE A 666 19.55 -56.21 -11.59
N LEU A 667 20.03 -55.69 -10.46
CA LEU A 667 21.32 -56.12 -9.89
C LEU A 667 21.29 -57.59 -9.47
N ARG A 668 20.14 -58.10 -9.01
CA ARG A 668 19.94 -59.54 -8.75
C ARG A 668 19.93 -60.37 -10.04
N LEU A 669 19.29 -59.88 -11.10
CA LEU A 669 19.23 -60.54 -12.41
C LEU A 669 20.59 -60.55 -13.15
N ASN A 670 21.53 -59.67 -12.78
CA ASN A 670 22.89 -59.67 -13.31
C ASN A 670 23.82 -60.72 -12.63
N HIS A 671 23.36 -61.49 -11.65
CA HIS A 671 24.08 -62.68 -11.18
C HIS A 671 23.97 -63.82 -12.21
N PRO A 672 25.07 -64.53 -12.52
CA PRO A 672 25.15 -65.41 -13.69
C PRO A 672 24.52 -66.77 -13.41
N THR A 673 23.20 -66.87 -13.47
CA THR A 673 22.52 -68.16 -13.59
C THR A 673 21.30 -68.05 -14.50
N THR A 674 21.47 -68.62 -15.70
CA THR A 674 20.47 -69.36 -16.48
C THR A 674 19.55 -68.59 -17.45
N GLU A 675 19.71 -68.96 -18.73
CA GLU A 675 18.82 -68.88 -19.89
C GLU A 675 17.48 -68.13 -19.75
N ASN A 676 17.42 -66.88 -20.25
CA ASN A 676 16.25 -66.29 -20.91
C ASN A 676 16.65 -64.97 -21.61
N SER A 677 17.54 -65.09 -22.61
CA SER A 677 18.25 -63.97 -23.24
C SER A 677 17.38 -63.03 -24.09
N THR A 678 16.21 -63.46 -24.59
CA THR A 678 15.45 -62.71 -25.60
C THR A 678 14.49 -61.65 -25.05
N LYS A 679 13.83 -61.89 -23.90
CA LYS A 679 12.95 -60.89 -23.25
C LYS A 679 13.76 -59.80 -22.54
N TYR A 680 14.86 -60.17 -21.87
CA TYR A 680 15.77 -59.23 -21.21
C TYR A 680 16.41 -58.26 -22.21
N GLN A 681 16.79 -58.73 -23.40
CA GLN A 681 17.48 -57.92 -24.39
C GLN A 681 16.58 -56.85 -25.05
N SER A 682 15.27 -57.10 -25.18
CA SER A 682 14.30 -56.10 -25.64
C SER A 682 13.90 -55.12 -24.54
N ALA A 683 13.79 -55.58 -23.28
CA ALA A 683 13.53 -54.73 -22.12
C ALA A 683 14.73 -53.84 -21.75
N ARG A 684 15.98 -54.30 -21.98
CA ARG A 684 17.24 -53.62 -21.61
C ARG A 684 17.29 -52.15 -22.04
N SER A 685 16.81 -51.84 -23.23
CA SER A 685 16.86 -50.47 -23.76
C SER A 685 15.86 -49.52 -23.08
N GLY A 686 14.63 -50.01 -22.80
CA GLY A 686 13.63 -49.22 -22.06
C GLY A 686 14.00 -49.06 -20.59
N VAL A 687 14.60 -50.10 -20.00
CA VAL A 687 15.14 -50.09 -18.64
C VAL A 687 16.28 -49.09 -18.49
N GLN A 688 17.22 -49.07 -19.43
CA GLN A 688 18.33 -48.10 -19.42
C GLN A 688 17.82 -46.65 -19.54
N SER A 689 16.78 -46.43 -20.34
CA SER A 689 16.15 -45.11 -20.46
C SER A 689 15.50 -44.67 -19.15
N ALA A 690 14.67 -45.52 -18.55
CA ALA A 690 13.93 -45.19 -17.34
C ALA A 690 14.86 -45.03 -16.11
N ILE A 691 15.98 -45.77 -16.03
CA ILE A 691 16.98 -45.61 -14.96
C ILE A 691 17.63 -44.23 -15.01
N VAL A 692 17.80 -43.63 -16.18
CA VAL A 692 18.41 -42.31 -16.35
C VAL A 692 17.36 -41.21 -16.25
N LEU A 693 16.20 -41.42 -16.87
CA LEU A 693 15.16 -40.39 -17.02
C LEU A 693 14.33 -40.16 -15.74
N LEU A 694 14.01 -41.23 -14.98
CA LEU A 694 13.21 -41.11 -13.75
C LEU A 694 13.93 -40.28 -12.65
N PRO A 695 15.23 -40.50 -12.36
CA PRO A 695 15.99 -39.63 -11.46
C PRO A 695 16.15 -38.22 -11.99
N LEU A 696 16.40 -38.04 -13.29
CA LEU A 696 16.59 -36.72 -13.89
C LEU A 696 15.38 -35.82 -13.63
N LEU A 697 14.16 -36.33 -13.88
CA LEU A 697 12.93 -35.58 -13.64
C LEU A 697 12.65 -35.38 -12.13
N GLY A 698 12.90 -36.38 -11.28
CA GLY A 698 12.72 -36.23 -9.81
C GLY A 698 13.71 -35.25 -9.16
N ILE A 699 15.00 -35.32 -9.52
CA ILE A 699 16.08 -34.51 -8.95
C ILE A 699 15.99 -33.05 -9.43
N THR A 700 15.60 -32.81 -10.68
CA THR A 700 15.39 -31.46 -11.21
C THR A 700 14.44 -30.68 -10.30
N TRP A 701 13.28 -31.25 -10.01
CA TRP A 701 12.28 -30.57 -9.20
C TRP A 701 12.62 -30.50 -7.71
N LEU A 702 13.49 -31.38 -7.20
CA LEU A 702 14.08 -31.21 -5.87
C LEU A 702 14.90 -29.91 -5.80
N PHE A 703 15.74 -29.64 -6.81
CA PHE A 703 16.45 -28.36 -6.90
C PHE A 703 15.51 -27.16 -7.13
N GLY A 704 14.44 -27.36 -7.89
CA GLY A 704 13.37 -26.37 -8.04
C GLY A 704 12.73 -25.98 -6.70
N VAL A 705 12.50 -26.93 -5.79
CA VAL A 705 11.97 -26.67 -4.45
C VAL A 705 13.02 -26.01 -3.55
N LEU A 706 14.26 -26.49 -3.56
CA LEU A 706 15.35 -25.91 -2.78
C LEU A 706 15.64 -24.45 -3.15
N THR A 707 15.39 -24.07 -4.40
CA THR A 707 15.45 -22.69 -4.88
C THR A 707 14.53 -21.73 -4.11
N PHE A 708 13.39 -22.22 -3.59
CA PHE A 708 12.45 -21.38 -2.83
C PHE A 708 12.79 -21.29 -1.33
N ASN A 709 13.62 -22.19 -0.82
CA ASN A 709 13.94 -22.27 0.62
C ASN A 709 15.33 -21.72 0.93
N SER A 710 16.27 -21.93 0.03
CA SER A 710 17.63 -21.44 0.12
C SER A 710 17.84 -20.58 -1.11
N ASP A 711 17.90 -19.26 -0.95
CA ASP A 711 18.24 -18.29 -2.00
C ASP A 711 19.68 -18.57 -2.47
N THR A 712 19.91 -19.69 -3.16
CA THR A 712 21.22 -20.18 -3.56
C THR A 712 21.21 -20.26 -5.07
N LEU A 713 22.02 -19.40 -5.69
CA LEU A 713 22.12 -19.27 -7.14
C LEU A 713 22.46 -20.60 -7.83
N ALA A 714 23.23 -21.47 -7.18
CA ALA A 714 23.56 -22.80 -7.70
C ALA A 714 22.31 -23.67 -7.97
N PHE A 715 21.28 -23.63 -7.11
CA PHE A 715 20.08 -24.44 -7.30
C PHE A 715 19.24 -23.95 -8.49
N GLN A 716 19.23 -22.65 -8.76
CA GLN A 716 18.57 -22.08 -9.94
C GLN A 716 19.24 -22.54 -11.25
N TYR A 717 20.57 -22.50 -11.31
CA TYR A 717 21.32 -23.00 -12.47
C TYR A 717 21.15 -24.51 -12.65
N LEU A 718 21.23 -25.30 -11.57
CA LEU A 718 21.01 -26.75 -11.64
C LEU A 718 19.60 -27.07 -12.12
N PHE A 719 18.58 -26.40 -11.59
CA PHE A 719 17.19 -26.54 -12.03
C PHE A 719 17.06 -26.22 -13.53
N ALA A 720 17.56 -25.07 -13.98
CA ALA A 720 17.46 -24.67 -15.38
C ALA A 720 18.21 -25.62 -16.32
N ILE A 721 19.43 -26.04 -15.96
CA ILE A 721 20.23 -26.97 -16.79
C ILE A 721 19.54 -28.32 -16.90
N PHE A 722 19.12 -28.93 -15.77
CA PHE A 722 18.50 -30.25 -15.81
C PHE A 722 17.13 -30.24 -16.51
N ASN A 723 16.35 -29.18 -16.32
CA ASN A 723 15.08 -29.01 -17.02
C ASN A 723 15.30 -28.84 -18.54
N SER A 724 16.32 -28.07 -18.94
CA SER A 724 16.66 -27.81 -20.33
C SER A 724 17.21 -29.02 -21.11
N ILE A 725 17.93 -29.94 -20.46
CA ILE A 725 18.49 -31.13 -21.13
C ILE A 725 17.53 -32.33 -21.18
N GLN A 726 16.38 -32.23 -20.50
CA GLN A 726 15.46 -33.34 -20.32
C GLN A 726 14.91 -33.89 -21.66
N GLY A 727 14.34 -33.05 -22.52
CA GLY A 727 13.79 -33.48 -23.81
C GLY A 727 14.85 -34.04 -24.76
N PHE A 728 16.09 -33.55 -24.66
CA PHE A 728 17.22 -34.11 -25.41
C PHE A 728 17.56 -35.54 -24.96
N PHE A 729 17.63 -35.79 -23.65
CA PHE A 729 17.86 -37.15 -23.14
C PHE A 729 16.73 -38.11 -23.48
N ILE A 730 15.49 -37.63 -23.49
CA ILE A 730 14.35 -38.42 -23.97
C ILE A 730 14.60 -38.88 -25.41
N PHE A 731 14.93 -37.96 -26.32
CA PHE A 731 15.23 -38.31 -27.71
C PHE A 731 16.42 -39.28 -27.83
N LEU A 732 17.50 -39.02 -27.09
CA LEU A 732 18.70 -39.84 -27.11
C LEU A 732 18.40 -41.29 -26.69
N PHE A 733 17.75 -41.49 -25.54
CA PHE A 733 17.52 -42.84 -25.01
C PHE A 733 16.32 -43.55 -25.63
N HIS A 734 15.21 -42.84 -25.91
CA HIS A 734 14.00 -43.46 -26.44
C HIS A 734 14.02 -43.62 -27.96
N CYS A 735 14.78 -42.80 -28.71
CA CYS A 735 14.90 -42.92 -30.16
C CYS A 735 16.27 -43.42 -30.64
N LEU A 736 17.35 -42.72 -30.33
CA LEU A 736 18.67 -43.01 -30.92
C LEU A 736 19.31 -44.30 -30.37
N LEU A 737 19.31 -44.45 -29.06
CA LEU A 737 19.87 -45.61 -28.37
C LEU A 737 18.90 -46.79 -28.31
N ASN A 738 17.63 -46.55 -28.65
CA ASN A 738 16.62 -47.60 -28.64
C ASN A 738 16.81 -48.59 -29.78
N SER A 739 17.18 -49.83 -29.41
CA SER A 739 17.43 -50.90 -30.39
C SER A 739 16.20 -51.24 -31.24
N GLU A 740 14.98 -51.10 -30.71
CA GLU A 740 13.73 -51.34 -31.43
C GLU A 740 13.49 -50.26 -32.48
N VAL A 741 13.66 -48.99 -32.11
CA VAL A 741 13.55 -47.83 -33.00
C VAL A 741 14.60 -47.90 -34.10
N ARG A 742 15.86 -48.19 -33.76
CA ARG A 742 16.95 -48.32 -34.72
C ARG A 742 16.70 -49.44 -35.73
N ARG A 743 16.17 -50.60 -35.29
CA ARG A 743 15.76 -51.69 -36.19
C ARG A 743 14.60 -51.27 -37.10
N ALA A 744 13.58 -50.60 -36.56
CA ALA A 744 12.45 -50.11 -37.35
C ALA A 744 12.88 -49.06 -38.39
N PHE A 745 13.80 -48.18 -38.02
CA PHE A 745 14.40 -47.19 -38.91
C PHE A 745 15.22 -47.86 -40.02
N HIS A 746 16.12 -48.80 -39.69
CA HIS A 746 16.87 -49.56 -40.70
C HIS A 746 15.94 -50.33 -41.65
N ARG A 747 14.87 -50.95 -41.14
CA ARG A 747 13.87 -51.64 -41.98
C ARG A 747 13.20 -50.67 -42.95
N LYS A 748 12.75 -49.50 -42.48
CA LYS A 748 12.15 -48.49 -43.36
C LYS A 748 13.14 -47.90 -44.37
N LYS A 749 14.38 -47.64 -43.95
CA LYS A 749 15.44 -47.16 -44.83
C LYS A 749 15.74 -48.18 -45.94
N LYS A 750 15.79 -49.47 -45.60
CA LYS A 750 15.97 -50.56 -46.57
C LYS A 750 14.81 -50.62 -47.57
N VAL A 751 13.56 -50.61 -47.10
CA VAL A 751 12.36 -50.59 -47.98
C VAL A 751 12.34 -49.34 -48.88
N TRP A 752 12.75 -48.19 -48.36
CA TRP A 752 12.81 -46.95 -49.15
C TRP A 752 13.93 -46.99 -50.20
N SER A 753 15.11 -47.52 -49.86
CA SER A 753 16.20 -47.76 -50.83
C SER A 753 15.75 -48.71 -51.94
N GLU A 754 15.16 -49.85 -51.57
CA GLU A 754 14.65 -50.85 -52.52
C GLU A 754 13.51 -50.28 -53.41
N SER A 755 12.66 -49.41 -52.86
CA SER A 755 11.62 -48.72 -53.63
C SER A 755 12.19 -47.66 -54.58
N HIS A 756 13.28 -46.98 -54.19
CA HIS A 756 13.97 -46.01 -55.04
C HIS A 756 14.69 -46.70 -56.20
N ASP A 757 15.36 -47.82 -55.92
CA ASP A 757 16.04 -48.66 -56.92
C ASP A 757 15.04 -49.29 -57.91
N ALA A 758 13.85 -49.71 -57.43
CA ALA A 758 12.75 -50.21 -58.26
C ALA A 758 12.13 -49.13 -59.18
N PHE A 759 12.08 -47.88 -58.73
CA PHE A 759 11.57 -46.76 -59.52
C PHE A 759 12.57 -46.32 -60.62
N GLN A 760 13.87 -46.43 -60.36
CA GLN A 760 14.92 -46.21 -61.36
C GLN A 760 15.00 -47.33 -62.42
N THR A 761 14.72 -48.59 -62.04
CA THR A 761 14.74 -49.71 -63.01
C THR A 761 13.52 -49.75 -63.93
N HIS A 762 12.36 -49.22 -63.51
CA HIS A 762 11.16 -49.11 -64.35
C HIS A 762 11.13 -47.89 -65.30
N SER A 763 12.12 -46.99 -65.21
CA SER A 763 12.24 -45.81 -66.09
C SER A 763 13.22 -46.00 -67.27
N LEU A 764 13.76 -47.21 -67.45
CA LEU A 764 14.52 -47.60 -68.65
C LEU A 764 13.63 -48.45 -69.57
N THR A 765 13.36 -47.92 -70.78
CA THR A 765 12.73 -48.63 -71.90
C THR A 765 13.56 -49.82 -72.38
N PRO A 766 12.94 -50.89 -72.93
CA PRO A 766 13.67 -52.03 -73.48
C PRO A 766 14.39 -51.59 -74.76
N GLN A 767 15.72 -51.66 -74.77
CA GLN A 767 16.50 -51.65 -76.01
C GLN A 767 17.06 -53.05 -76.29
N ASN A 768 16.65 -53.54 -77.45
CA ASN A 768 17.14 -54.70 -78.17
C ASN A 768 18.64 -54.98 -77.96
N TYR A 769 18.94 -56.23 -77.64
CA TYR A 769 20.11 -56.90 -78.23
C TYR A 769 19.67 -58.29 -78.70
N ASN A 770 19.31 -58.34 -79.99
CA ASN A 770 19.44 -59.56 -80.79
C ASN A 770 20.93 -59.71 -81.07
N ASP A 771 21.57 -60.76 -80.56
CA ASP A 771 22.38 -61.67 -81.38
C ASP A 771 23.04 -62.77 -80.53
N ILE A 772 22.67 -64.02 -80.88
CA ILE A 772 23.57 -65.17 -81.08
C ILE A 772 24.46 -65.55 -79.88
N SER A 773 24.20 -66.67 -79.19
CA SER A 773 24.56 -68.00 -79.71
C SER A 773 23.90 -69.14 -78.92
N LYS A 774 23.65 -70.22 -79.68
CA LYS A 774 23.14 -71.53 -79.27
C LYS A 774 24.13 -72.29 -78.36
N GLU A 775 23.61 -73.40 -77.82
CA GLU A 775 24.29 -74.52 -77.11
C GLU A 775 24.33 -74.37 -75.58
N THR A 776 24.05 -75.37 -74.72
CA THR A 776 23.64 -76.78 -74.86
C THR A 776 23.26 -77.29 -73.44
N LEU A 777 22.22 -78.14 -73.39
CA LEU A 777 21.90 -79.24 -72.45
C LEU A 777 22.30 -79.23 -70.95
N SER A 778 21.33 -79.76 -70.19
CA SER A 778 21.42 -80.89 -69.25
C SER A 778 21.32 -80.65 -67.75
N THR A 779 20.16 -81.04 -67.23
CA THR A 779 19.95 -82.02 -66.12
C THR A 779 20.75 -81.91 -64.83
N GLY A 780 19.99 -81.85 -63.73
CA GLY A 780 20.42 -82.29 -62.41
C GLY A 780 19.21 -82.53 -61.51
N ASN A 781 18.56 -83.68 -61.71
CA ASN A 781 17.50 -84.21 -60.85
C ASN A 781 18.04 -84.63 -59.46
N ASP A 782 17.05 -84.85 -58.59
CA ASP A 782 17.00 -85.72 -57.41
C ASP A 782 17.30 -85.09 -56.05
N VAL A 783 16.27 -84.86 -55.23
CA VAL A 783 15.49 -85.85 -54.45
C VAL A 783 16.34 -86.45 -53.34
N ARG A 784 16.25 -85.86 -52.15
CA ARG A 784 15.72 -86.54 -50.95
C ARG A 784 15.26 -85.55 -49.90
#